data_AF-A0AAU1JR67-F1
#
_entry.id   AF-A0AAU1JR67-F1
#
_cell.length_a   1.000
_cell.length_b   1.000
_cell.length_c   1.000
_cell.angle_alpha   90.00
_cell.angle_beta   90.00
_cell.angle_gamma   90.00
#
_symmetry.space_group_name_H-M   'P 1'
#
loop_
_entity.id
_entity.type
_entity.pdbx_description
1 polymer ?
#
loop_
_entity_poly.entity_id
_entity_poly.type
_entity_poly.pdbx_seq_one_letter_code
_entity_poly.pdbx_strand_id
1 'polypeptide(L)'
;MRIRRLRDRLALLLALALGIAGLAALPAVSAAAADAPAEIHGLKGEYYTQSAPGAFDFADLKATGVDPNLDFDNLEPRLAFATGRSDDVSVRWTGKVVPAKTGPHTFSIIGDNGFRLWIGGQLVIDHWVDDWDTEQTSAPVELTAGTAYDIKVEYFEHYGGSNLHVRWTEPGGTKVAIPQSAFRLPDGYDYDGPVAATVTSTGRTLKLDFAQPLATPPADLTDHLEAVIGGAKWPLGTAKLDPADPRTLLIPLTQPVVGNKTGTAPGTADIRYDGEAGLSSADGNVINAFWSSGPNHSTYELRTQWADQVGPHNALPEYPRPQLTRTDWRNLNGSWQFAAATAGEQPPVGKNLAERILVPYPVESQLSGLERHEDRMWYRRTFTVPADWKIGSGKRLMVNFGAVDWRAEVYVNGTKVAEHQGGYDKFSADVTDALKPGRTQELIVGVYDPTDAADGENPPIGKQRLDPSGIWYTPTSGIWQTVWMEPVASDHVGSLKLTPDVARSRLTVEAQGVRAGVPITATAYAGKREVATAHGRTGGPLTLTLKNPRLWSPDDPFLYDLKVTVGKDHVGSYFGMRSIAVEKVDGVPRTVLNGKPVFMMATLDQGFWPDGLYTAPTDAALAHDLRIHKELGFNAVRKHIKVEPDRWFYWADKLGLMVWQDMPAMTAGVNPSTAARAEYEREMKQMIDEHISSPSVVMWVTFNEGWGQYDEARIADQAKAWDPTRLVNSMSGINLGVDGGTGDIIDEHGYPSPALPPHPDGRRALVSGEYGGLGLAVPGHAWSVQQSYVDVDPAAYTDDYLTKLAEVHALACQGSNGAVYTQISDVEGELNGLMTYDRRVLKPDAQRVRAAQQALIHDASQATPANCPTT
;
A
#
# COMPACT_ATOMS: atom_id res chain seq x y z
N MET A 1 55.45 -16.39 37.28
CA MET A 1 56.41 -17.42 36.82
C MET A 1 55.77 -18.18 35.68
N ARG A 2 56.35 -18.06 34.48
CA ARG A 2 56.38 -19.01 33.35
C ARG A 2 55.08 -19.61 32.76
N ILE A 3 55.00 -19.42 31.44
CA ILE A 3 54.38 -20.28 30.40
C ILE A 3 52.96 -19.89 29.94
N ARG A 4 52.90 -18.94 28.98
CA ARG A 4 52.36 -19.13 27.62
C ARG A 4 52.29 -17.79 26.88
N ARG A 5 53.44 -17.37 26.34
CA ARG A 5 53.57 -16.52 25.16
C ARG A 5 54.48 -17.27 24.20
N LEU A 6 53.91 -18.03 23.27
CA LEU A 6 54.60 -18.58 22.10
C LEU A 6 53.53 -19.18 21.17
N ARG A 7 52.91 -18.33 20.35
CA ARG A 7 52.19 -18.74 19.13
C ARG A 7 51.81 -17.61 18.17
N ASP A 8 52.20 -16.37 18.46
CA ASP A 8 52.27 -15.29 17.48
C ASP A 8 53.74 -15.04 17.13
N ARG A 9 54.25 -15.66 16.05
CA ARG A 9 55.51 -15.35 15.32
C ARG A 9 55.94 -16.47 14.35
N LEU A 10 55.01 -16.97 13.54
CA LEU A 10 55.37 -17.87 12.43
C LEU A 10 54.45 -17.66 11.22
N ALA A 11 54.43 -16.44 10.69
CA ALA A 11 53.90 -16.15 9.35
C ALA A 11 54.48 -14.85 8.75
N LEU A 12 55.63 -14.38 9.24
CA LEU A 12 56.39 -13.28 8.66
C LEU A 12 57.87 -13.63 8.82
N LEU A 13 58.64 -13.53 7.73
CA LEU A 13 60.07 -13.88 7.55
C LEU A 13 60.36 -15.27 6.94
N LEU A 14 59.85 -15.50 5.73
CA LEU A 14 60.68 -16.03 4.65
C LEU A 14 60.64 -15.01 3.50
N ALA A 15 61.58 -14.08 3.54
CA ALA A 15 61.84 -13.11 2.50
C ALA A 15 63.29 -13.28 2.03
N LEU A 16 63.49 -13.10 0.72
CA LEU A 16 64.76 -12.81 0.05
C LEU A 16 65.82 -13.92 -0.02
N ALA A 17 65.95 -14.51 -1.21
CA ALA A 17 67.08 -14.27 -2.13
C ALA A 17 67.45 -15.53 -2.93
N LEU A 18 67.07 -15.54 -4.22
CA LEU A 18 67.60 -16.28 -5.38
C LEU A 18 66.42 -16.25 -6.40
N GLY A 19 66.43 -15.54 -7.51
CA GLY A 19 67.52 -15.08 -8.35
C GLY A 19 67.13 -15.42 -9.80
N ILE A 20 66.58 -14.43 -10.51
CA ILE A 20 66.71 -14.18 -11.96
C ILE A 20 66.59 -15.41 -12.89
N ALA A 21 65.43 -15.60 -13.53
CA ALA A 21 65.26 -15.94 -14.95
C ALA A 21 63.80 -16.33 -15.23
N GLY A 22 63.09 -15.52 -16.02
CA GLY A 22 61.72 -15.81 -16.43
C GLY A 22 60.96 -14.59 -16.90
N LEU A 23 61.50 -13.84 -17.88
CA LEU A 23 60.70 -12.94 -18.69
C LEU A 23 59.73 -13.79 -19.53
N ALA A 24 58.55 -14.08 -19.00
CA ALA A 24 57.40 -14.45 -19.79
C ALA A 24 56.61 -13.18 -20.04
N ALA A 25 56.50 -12.81 -21.32
CA ALA A 25 55.74 -11.66 -21.78
C ALA A 25 54.31 -11.72 -21.22
N LEU A 26 53.95 -10.73 -20.40
CA LEU A 26 52.55 -10.36 -20.21
C LEU A 26 52.00 -10.04 -21.61
N PRO A 27 50.81 -10.55 -22.00
CA PRO A 27 50.17 -9.99 -23.17
C PRO A 27 49.94 -8.52 -22.83
N ALA A 28 50.57 -7.64 -23.60
CA ALA A 28 50.18 -6.24 -23.62
C ALA A 28 48.67 -6.26 -23.88
N VAL A 29 47.89 -5.88 -22.86
CA VAL A 29 46.50 -5.52 -23.07
C VAL A 29 46.60 -4.37 -24.05
N SER A 30 46.22 -4.65 -25.29
CA SER A 30 46.15 -3.66 -26.35
C SER A 30 45.31 -2.50 -25.82
N ALA A 31 45.95 -1.36 -25.61
CA ALA A 31 45.28 -0.08 -25.37
C ALA A 31 44.47 0.38 -26.59
N ALA A 32 44.38 -0.42 -27.66
CA ALA A 32 43.70 -0.08 -28.90
C ALA A 32 42.25 -0.61 -29.01
N ALA A 33 41.65 -1.11 -27.92
CA ALA A 33 40.21 -1.45 -27.90
C ALA A 33 39.36 -0.42 -27.14
N ALA A 34 39.97 0.62 -26.56
CA ALA A 34 39.28 1.64 -25.77
C ALA A 34 38.80 2.86 -26.59
N ASP A 35 39.03 2.88 -27.91
CA ASP A 35 38.81 4.06 -28.77
C ASP A 35 37.65 3.94 -29.77
N ALA A 36 36.91 2.82 -29.79
CA ALA A 36 35.66 2.76 -30.55
C ALA A 36 34.55 3.45 -29.73
N PRO A 37 33.83 4.44 -30.28
CA PRO A 37 32.66 5.00 -29.60
C PRO A 37 31.67 3.88 -29.31
N ALA A 38 31.03 3.94 -28.14
CA ALA A 38 29.96 3.00 -27.81
C ALA A 38 28.88 3.07 -28.90
N GLU A 39 28.38 1.91 -29.34
CA GLU A 39 27.33 1.86 -30.36
C GLU A 39 26.05 2.51 -29.80
N ILE A 40 25.52 3.52 -30.50
CA ILE A 40 24.33 4.25 -30.07
C ILE A 40 23.09 3.49 -30.52
N HIS A 41 22.29 3.05 -29.56
CA HIS A 41 21.03 2.35 -29.79
C HIS A 41 19.84 3.29 -29.59
N GLY A 42 18.89 3.25 -30.52
CA GLY A 42 17.66 4.02 -30.46
C GLY A 42 17.18 4.47 -31.84
N LEU A 43 16.08 5.20 -31.87
CA LEU A 43 15.50 5.82 -33.06
C LEU A 43 15.52 7.34 -32.92
N LYS A 44 15.67 8.04 -34.04
CA LYS A 44 15.50 9.50 -34.09
C LYS A 44 14.02 9.81 -33.97
N GLY A 45 13.61 10.41 -32.86
CA GLY A 45 12.27 10.93 -32.64
C GLY A 45 12.16 12.38 -33.08
N GLU A 46 11.17 12.69 -33.90
CA GLU A 46 10.81 14.03 -34.36
C GLU A 46 9.43 14.37 -33.80
N TYR A 47 9.36 15.41 -32.96
CA TYR A 47 8.17 15.75 -32.18
C TYR A 47 7.53 17.02 -32.74
N TYR A 48 6.27 16.91 -33.13
CA TYR A 48 5.54 17.96 -33.82
C TYR A 48 4.31 18.35 -33.02
N THR A 49 3.96 19.63 -33.03
CA THR A 49 2.58 20.00 -32.69
C THR A 49 1.69 19.94 -33.93
N GLN A 50 0.45 19.50 -33.75
CA GLN A 50 -0.57 19.47 -34.81
C GLN A 50 -1.05 20.89 -35.17
N SER A 51 -1.58 21.06 -36.39
CA SER A 51 -2.03 22.36 -36.91
C SER A 51 -3.31 22.88 -36.24
N ALA A 52 -4.14 21.98 -35.73
CA ALA A 52 -5.34 22.25 -34.96
C ALA A 52 -5.70 20.99 -34.13
N PRO A 53 -6.55 21.11 -33.09
CA PRO A 53 -7.02 19.94 -32.36
C PRO A 53 -7.69 18.92 -33.27
N GLY A 54 -7.28 17.66 -33.15
CA GLY A 54 -7.78 16.56 -33.98
C GLY A 54 -7.30 16.55 -35.44
N ALA A 55 -6.25 17.29 -35.80
CA ALA A 55 -5.75 17.34 -37.17
C ALA A 55 -4.87 16.13 -37.55
N PHE A 56 -4.21 15.51 -36.55
CA PHE A 56 -3.36 14.32 -36.67
C PHE A 56 -2.27 14.46 -37.74
N ASP A 57 -1.74 15.68 -37.89
CA ASP A 57 -0.72 16.05 -38.86
C ASP A 57 0.63 16.37 -38.18
N PHE A 58 1.66 16.53 -39.01
CA PHE A 58 3.02 16.84 -38.58
C PHE A 58 3.34 18.31 -38.89
N ALA A 59 2.59 19.23 -38.30
CA ALA A 59 2.56 20.63 -38.75
C ALA A 59 3.81 21.43 -38.38
N ASP A 60 4.20 21.45 -37.10
CA ASP A 60 5.32 22.25 -36.62
C ASP A 60 6.29 21.43 -35.78
N LEU A 61 7.50 21.20 -36.30
CA LEU A 61 8.56 20.44 -35.63
C LEU A 61 9.10 21.26 -34.46
N LYS A 62 8.99 20.72 -33.24
CA LYS A 62 9.42 21.39 -32.02
C LYS A 62 10.77 20.90 -31.51
N ALA A 63 10.98 19.59 -31.53
CA ALA A 63 12.19 18.98 -31.03
C ALA A 63 12.57 17.73 -31.81
N THR A 64 13.85 17.39 -31.75
CA THR A 64 14.40 16.12 -32.23
C THR A 64 15.29 15.53 -31.14
N GLY A 65 15.25 14.21 -30.97
CA GLY A 65 16.14 13.52 -30.04
C GLY A 65 16.18 12.03 -30.30
N VAL A 66 16.66 11.26 -29.32
CA VAL A 66 16.84 9.81 -29.43
C VAL A 66 15.98 9.10 -28.42
N ASP A 67 15.13 8.20 -28.90
CA ASP A 67 14.34 7.32 -28.07
C ASP A 67 14.93 5.90 -28.13
N PRO A 68 15.47 5.39 -27.01
CA PRO A 68 16.18 4.11 -26.98
C PRO A 68 15.25 2.91 -27.16
N ASN A 69 13.98 3.05 -26.82
CA ASN A 69 12.92 2.06 -26.99
C ASN A 69 11.61 2.77 -27.37
N LEU A 70 10.63 2.00 -27.86
CA LEU A 70 9.26 2.46 -28.13
C LEU A 70 8.27 1.58 -27.34
N ASP A 71 8.43 1.58 -26.02
CA ASP A 71 7.62 0.81 -25.07
C ASP A 71 7.34 1.70 -23.86
N PHE A 72 6.27 2.48 -23.96
CA PHE A 72 5.95 3.57 -23.04
C PHE A 72 4.58 3.33 -22.40
N ASP A 73 4.54 3.26 -21.08
CA ASP A 73 3.28 3.25 -20.33
C ASP A 73 2.60 4.64 -20.32
N ASN A 74 3.39 5.71 -20.49
CA ASN A 74 2.92 7.10 -20.61
C ASN A 74 3.97 7.96 -21.36
N LEU A 75 3.59 8.60 -22.49
CA LEU A 75 4.45 9.54 -23.23
C LEU A 75 4.29 11.00 -22.80
N GLU A 76 3.25 11.39 -22.05
CA GLU A 76 2.95 12.80 -21.75
C GLU A 76 4.17 13.60 -21.26
N PRO A 77 5.01 13.09 -20.33
CA PRO A 77 6.16 13.86 -19.88
C PRO A 77 7.15 14.14 -21.02
N ARG A 78 7.29 13.21 -21.97
CA ARG A 78 8.15 13.38 -23.15
C ARG A 78 7.53 14.39 -24.12
N LEU A 79 6.23 14.28 -24.40
CA LEU A 79 5.50 15.18 -25.32
C LEU A 79 5.52 16.62 -24.81
N ALA A 80 5.18 16.83 -23.53
CA ALA A 80 5.19 18.14 -22.89
C ALA A 80 6.57 18.80 -22.92
N PHE A 81 7.63 18.05 -22.65
CA PHE A 81 8.99 18.57 -22.72
C PHE A 81 9.40 18.92 -24.17
N ALA A 82 9.13 18.02 -25.11
CA ALA A 82 9.55 18.17 -26.49
C ALA A 82 8.77 19.26 -27.24
N THR A 83 7.50 19.49 -26.90
CA THR A 83 6.60 20.35 -27.69
C THR A 83 5.95 21.50 -26.92
N GLY A 84 6.02 21.49 -25.59
CA GLY A 84 5.33 22.43 -24.71
C GLY A 84 3.88 22.05 -24.37
N ARG A 85 3.38 20.89 -24.83
CA ARG A 85 2.06 20.31 -24.53
C ARG A 85 2.06 18.79 -24.70
N SER A 86 1.10 18.09 -24.10
CA SER A 86 0.93 16.63 -24.27
C SER A 86 -0.09 16.30 -25.36
N ASP A 87 -1.19 17.05 -25.37
CA ASP A 87 -2.29 16.92 -26.33
C ASP A 87 -1.97 17.57 -27.68
N ASP A 88 -2.61 17.08 -28.74
CA ASP A 88 -2.46 17.56 -30.11
C ASP A 88 -1.00 17.53 -30.60
N VAL A 89 -0.32 16.41 -30.32
CA VAL A 89 1.08 16.16 -30.68
C VAL A 89 1.16 15.00 -31.67
N SER A 90 2.12 15.04 -32.59
CA SER A 90 2.45 13.92 -33.47
C SER A 90 3.94 13.62 -33.35
N VAL A 91 4.30 12.34 -33.34
CA VAL A 91 5.70 11.90 -33.25
C VAL A 91 6.04 11.00 -34.43
N ARG A 92 7.23 11.20 -35.00
CA ARG A 92 7.80 10.33 -36.01
C ARG A 92 9.14 9.79 -35.53
N TRP A 93 9.24 8.47 -35.38
CA TRP A 93 10.50 7.79 -35.14
C TRP A 93 11.05 7.20 -36.42
N THR A 94 12.35 7.42 -36.68
CA THR A 94 13.06 6.87 -37.84
C THR A 94 14.41 6.27 -37.43
N GLY A 95 14.83 5.22 -38.12
CA GLY A 95 16.13 4.59 -37.90
C GLY A 95 16.22 3.23 -38.58
N LYS A 96 16.95 2.31 -37.97
CA LYS A 96 17.02 0.91 -38.39
C LYS A 96 16.59 -0.04 -37.28
N VAL A 97 16.07 -1.19 -37.67
CA VAL A 97 15.87 -2.37 -36.82
C VAL A 97 16.76 -3.51 -37.31
N VAL A 98 17.45 -4.18 -36.38
CA VAL A 98 18.37 -5.29 -36.63
C VAL A 98 17.86 -6.54 -35.90
N PRO A 99 17.27 -7.52 -36.59
CA PRO A 99 16.75 -8.73 -35.97
C PRO A 99 17.89 -9.67 -35.53
N ALA A 100 17.68 -10.42 -34.45
CA ALA A 100 18.65 -11.42 -34.00
C ALA A 100 18.43 -12.78 -34.69
N LYS A 101 17.22 -13.02 -35.21
CA LYS A 101 16.85 -14.26 -35.91
C LYS A 101 16.49 -14.02 -37.37
N THR A 102 16.67 -15.05 -38.18
CA THR A 102 16.23 -15.06 -39.58
C THR A 102 14.87 -15.74 -39.69
N GLY A 103 13.96 -15.15 -40.45
CA GLY A 103 12.66 -15.72 -40.80
C GLY A 103 11.49 -14.73 -40.64
N PRO A 104 10.24 -15.24 -40.64
CA PRO A 104 9.04 -14.42 -40.52
C PRO A 104 8.90 -13.80 -39.13
N HIS A 105 8.98 -12.47 -39.06
CA HIS A 105 8.70 -11.68 -37.87
C HIS A 105 7.33 -11.04 -37.98
N THR A 106 6.56 -11.04 -36.90
CA THR A 106 5.29 -10.31 -36.85
C THR A 106 5.45 -9.11 -35.92
N PHE A 107 5.00 -7.92 -36.33
CA PHE A 107 5.03 -6.73 -35.49
C PHE A 107 3.65 -6.49 -34.89
N SER A 108 3.60 -5.95 -33.68
CA SER A 108 2.36 -5.56 -33.01
C SER A 108 2.52 -4.18 -32.39
N ILE A 109 1.49 -3.35 -32.48
CA ILE A 109 1.43 -2.06 -31.78
C ILE A 109 0.08 -1.97 -31.07
N ILE A 110 0.13 -1.62 -29.79
CA ILE A 110 -1.02 -1.14 -29.01
C ILE A 110 -0.60 0.21 -28.44
N GLY A 111 -1.51 1.17 -28.43
CA GLY A 111 -1.24 2.53 -27.99
C GLY A 111 -2.53 3.31 -27.81
N ASP A 112 -2.42 4.48 -27.20
CA ASP A 112 -3.45 5.50 -27.26
C ASP A 112 -3.50 6.08 -28.69
N ASN A 113 -4.69 6.42 -29.16
CA ASN A 113 -4.92 7.05 -30.46
C ASN A 113 -4.27 6.30 -31.65
N GLY A 114 -3.73 7.03 -32.62
CA GLY A 114 -3.36 6.46 -33.91
C GLY A 114 -1.87 6.25 -34.10
N PHE A 115 -1.52 5.15 -34.75
CA PHE A 115 -0.15 4.74 -35.03
C PHE A 115 0.02 4.03 -36.38
N ARG A 116 1.22 4.12 -36.95
CA ARG A 116 1.60 3.46 -38.21
C ARG A 116 3.04 2.95 -38.14
N LEU A 117 3.31 1.81 -38.77
CA LEU A 117 4.63 1.18 -38.80
C LEU A 117 5.05 0.84 -40.22
N TRP A 118 6.29 1.21 -40.57
CA TRP A 118 6.96 0.78 -41.78
C TRP A 118 8.22 -0.02 -41.45
N ILE A 119 8.45 -1.11 -42.19
CA ILE A 119 9.66 -1.93 -42.14
C ILE A 119 10.20 -2.07 -43.57
N GLY A 120 11.47 -1.75 -43.79
CA GLY A 120 12.09 -1.74 -45.12
C GLY A 120 11.36 -0.85 -46.13
N GLY A 121 10.71 0.22 -45.66
CA GLY A 121 9.89 1.13 -46.46
C GLY A 121 8.47 0.63 -46.78
N GLN A 122 8.09 -0.58 -46.38
CA GLN A 122 6.72 -1.11 -46.56
C GLN A 122 5.86 -0.80 -45.33
N LEU A 123 4.66 -0.25 -45.54
CA LEU A 123 3.66 -0.03 -44.48
C LEU A 123 3.09 -1.38 -44.04
N VAL A 124 3.34 -1.77 -42.79
CA VAL A 124 2.97 -3.08 -42.24
C VAL A 124 1.86 -3.00 -41.18
N ILE A 125 1.67 -1.84 -40.55
CA ILE A 125 0.53 -1.53 -39.68
C ILE A 125 0.04 -0.12 -40.04
N ASP A 126 -1.26 0.02 -40.29
CA ASP A 126 -1.91 1.30 -40.60
C ASP A 126 -3.17 1.49 -39.74
N HIS A 127 -3.01 2.16 -38.60
CA HIS A 127 -4.10 2.43 -37.66
C HIS A 127 -4.10 3.91 -37.28
N TRP A 128 -4.42 4.76 -38.25
CA TRP A 128 -4.48 6.21 -38.06
C TRP A 128 -5.89 6.66 -37.67
N VAL A 129 -6.37 6.18 -36.52
CA VAL A 129 -7.73 6.39 -36.01
C VAL A 129 -7.67 6.93 -34.58
N ASP A 130 -8.61 7.80 -34.23
CA ASP A 130 -8.78 8.39 -32.90
C ASP A 130 -9.58 7.43 -31.99
N ASP A 131 -8.94 6.35 -31.57
CA ASP A 131 -9.43 5.38 -30.57
C ASP A 131 -8.32 5.10 -29.54
N TRP A 132 -8.40 4.04 -28.72
CA TRP A 132 -7.34 3.71 -27.77
C TRP A 132 -7.30 2.21 -27.49
N ASP A 133 -6.14 1.72 -27.05
CA ASP A 133 -5.87 0.36 -26.57
C ASP A 133 -6.33 -0.77 -27.52
N THR A 134 -6.37 -0.48 -28.82
CA THR A 134 -6.74 -1.45 -29.85
C THR A 134 -5.49 -2.01 -30.54
N GLU A 135 -5.01 -3.17 -30.07
CA GLU A 135 -3.79 -3.79 -30.61
C GLU A 135 -3.95 -4.17 -32.10
N GLN A 136 -2.98 -3.75 -32.90
CA GLN A 136 -2.81 -4.15 -34.29
C GLN A 136 -1.63 -5.09 -34.43
N THR A 137 -1.73 -6.04 -35.37
CA THR A 137 -0.67 -7.00 -35.66
C THR A 137 -0.48 -7.11 -37.17
N SER A 138 0.77 -6.99 -37.63
CA SER A 138 1.12 -7.03 -39.04
C SER A 138 0.95 -8.43 -39.66
N ALA A 139 0.98 -8.52 -40.99
CA ALA A 139 1.37 -9.77 -41.63
C ALA A 139 2.86 -10.08 -41.33
N PRO A 140 3.30 -11.35 -41.42
CA PRO A 140 4.71 -11.68 -41.23
C PRO A 140 5.63 -10.97 -42.26
N VAL A 141 6.75 -10.44 -41.78
CA VAL A 141 7.80 -9.78 -42.56
C VAL A 141 9.05 -10.65 -42.52
N GLU A 142 9.57 -11.03 -43.69
CA GLU A 142 10.79 -11.83 -43.78
C GLU A 142 12.02 -10.96 -43.50
N LEU A 143 12.70 -11.24 -42.39
CA LEU A 143 13.91 -10.53 -41.98
C LEU A 143 15.10 -11.49 -41.85
N THR A 144 16.30 -10.99 -42.08
CA THR A 144 17.56 -11.74 -41.94
C THR A 144 18.34 -11.25 -40.73
N ALA A 145 18.75 -12.19 -39.86
CA ALA A 145 19.53 -11.89 -38.67
C ALA A 145 20.75 -11.01 -38.97
N GLY A 146 20.95 -9.94 -38.21
CA GLY A 146 22.06 -9.00 -38.34
C GLY A 146 21.95 -8.00 -39.49
N THR A 147 20.94 -8.09 -40.35
CA THR A 147 20.68 -7.11 -41.42
C THR A 147 19.90 -5.93 -40.87
N ALA A 148 20.37 -4.70 -41.10
CA ALA A 148 19.65 -3.50 -40.73
C ALA A 148 18.55 -3.17 -41.75
N TYR A 149 17.30 -3.03 -41.29
CA TYR A 149 16.15 -2.62 -42.10
C TYR A 149 15.66 -1.26 -41.64
N ASP A 150 15.29 -0.38 -42.58
CA ASP A 150 14.66 0.90 -42.23
C ASP A 150 13.39 0.65 -41.41
N ILE A 151 13.26 1.35 -40.28
CA ILE A 151 12.03 1.39 -39.50
C ILE A 151 11.54 2.84 -39.43
N LYS A 152 10.23 3.00 -39.61
CA LYS A 152 9.53 4.25 -39.31
C LYS A 152 8.30 3.95 -38.48
N VAL A 153 8.12 4.66 -37.37
CA VAL A 153 6.90 4.65 -36.58
C VAL A 153 6.34 6.05 -36.56
N GLU A 154 5.03 6.17 -36.75
CA GLU A 154 4.31 7.43 -36.60
C GLU A 154 3.22 7.24 -35.55
N TYR A 155 3.00 8.26 -34.73
CA TYR A 155 2.02 8.29 -33.64
C TYR A 155 1.38 9.69 -33.58
N PHE A 156 0.12 9.77 -33.19
CA PHE A 156 -0.49 11.03 -32.75
C PHE A 156 -1.18 10.86 -31.40
N GLU A 157 -1.13 11.92 -30.60
CA GLU A 157 -1.86 12.12 -29.35
C GLU A 157 -2.89 13.23 -29.56
N HIS A 158 -4.13 13.01 -29.14
CA HIS A 158 -5.22 13.98 -29.20
C HIS A 158 -5.54 14.48 -27.80
N TYR A 159 -6.03 13.60 -26.92
CA TYR A 159 -6.34 13.85 -25.52
C TYR A 159 -6.47 12.51 -24.78
N GLY A 160 -6.17 12.51 -23.49
CA GLY A 160 -6.39 11.34 -22.63
C GLY A 160 -5.08 10.68 -22.20
N GLY A 161 -5.00 9.35 -22.31
CA GLY A 161 -3.74 8.64 -22.06
C GLY A 161 -2.79 8.80 -23.23
N SER A 162 -1.52 8.43 -23.09
CA SER A 162 -0.57 8.48 -24.21
C SER A 162 0.39 7.29 -24.22
N ASN A 163 -0.13 6.08 -24.00
CA ASN A 163 0.70 4.86 -24.01
C ASN A 163 1.06 4.45 -25.45
N LEU A 164 2.21 3.78 -25.63
CA LEU A 164 2.59 3.20 -26.92
C LEU A 164 3.56 2.03 -26.74
N HIS A 165 3.19 0.85 -27.22
CA HIS A 165 3.98 -0.37 -27.11
C HIS A 165 4.25 -0.98 -28.49
N VAL A 166 5.47 -0.81 -29.01
CA VAL A 166 5.92 -1.39 -30.28
C VAL A 166 6.65 -2.72 -30.02
N ARG A 167 6.01 -3.81 -30.43
CA ARG A 167 6.41 -5.19 -30.14
C ARG A 167 6.66 -5.97 -31.41
N TRP A 168 7.42 -7.06 -31.28
CA TRP A 168 7.57 -8.06 -32.34
C TRP A 168 7.49 -9.48 -31.78
N THR A 169 7.22 -10.43 -32.67
CA THR A 169 7.36 -11.87 -32.42
C THR A 169 8.37 -12.38 -33.43
N GLU A 170 9.56 -12.76 -32.97
CA GLU A 170 10.57 -13.42 -33.80
C GLU A 170 10.13 -14.84 -34.20
N PRO A 171 10.73 -15.44 -35.24
CA PRO A 171 10.49 -16.84 -35.63
C PRO A 171 10.62 -17.80 -34.45
N GLY A 172 9.51 -18.48 -34.10
CA GLY A 172 9.45 -19.44 -32.99
C GLY A 172 9.59 -18.81 -31.60
N GLY A 173 9.51 -17.49 -31.48
CA GLY A 173 9.55 -16.75 -30.22
C GLY A 173 8.16 -16.39 -29.69
N THR A 174 8.15 -15.60 -28.62
CA THR A 174 6.96 -14.96 -28.04
C THR A 174 6.94 -13.47 -28.38
N LYS A 175 5.77 -12.84 -28.26
CA LYS A 175 5.61 -11.39 -28.44
C LYS A 175 6.34 -10.65 -27.31
N VAL A 176 7.26 -9.76 -27.67
CA VAL A 176 8.05 -8.92 -26.74
C VAL A 176 8.22 -7.52 -27.31
N ALA A 177 8.47 -6.53 -26.44
CA ALA A 177 8.94 -5.22 -26.88
C ALA A 177 10.21 -5.37 -27.73
N ILE A 178 10.34 -4.56 -28.79
CA ILE A 178 11.56 -4.57 -29.59
C ILE A 178 12.71 -4.08 -28.69
N PRO A 179 13.75 -4.89 -28.44
CA PRO A 179 14.80 -4.52 -27.49
C PRO A 179 15.59 -3.33 -28.03
N GLN A 180 16.03 -2.43 -27.14
CA GLN A 180 16.88 -1.29 -27.50
C GLN A 180 18.07 -1.70 -28.37
N SER A 181 18.70 -2.85 -28.07
CA SER A 181 19.83 -3.39 -28.83
C SER A 181 19.52 -3.74 -30.29
N ALA A 182 18.25 -3.81 -30.69
CA ALA A 182 17.84 -3.99 -32.09
C ALA A 182 17.73 -2.66 -32.84
N PHE A 183 17.63 -1.51 -32.17
CA PHE A 183 17.51 -0.21 -32.84
C PHE A 183 18.88 0.41 -33.16
N ARG A 184 18.93 1.15 -34.27
CA ARG A 184 20.05 2.00 -34.68
C ARG A 184 19.53 3.33 -35.18
N LEU A 185 20.30 4.38 -34.95
CA LEU A 185 20.03 5.71 -35.50
C LEU A 185 20.03 5.69 -37.05
N PRO A 186 19.27 6.59 -37.69
CA PRO A 186 19.31 6.72 -39.14
C PRO A 186 20.68 7.22 -39.61
N ASP A 187 21.07 6.83 -40.83
CA ASP A 187 22.35 7.24 -41.42
C ASP A 187 22.47 8.77 -41.48
N GLY A 188 23.59 9.32 -41.01
CA GLY A 188 23.87 10.77 -41.04
C GLY A 188 23.22 11.59 -39.94
N TYR A 189 22.64 10.95 -38.92
CA TYR A 189 22.17 11.64 -37.71
C TYR A 189 23.22 11.51 -36.59
N ASP A 190 23.88 12.63 -36.28
CA ASP A 190 24.87 12.71 -35.21
C ASP A 190 24.17 13.01 -33.88
N TYR A 191 24.33 12.12 -32.90
CA TYR A 191 23.81 12.27 -31.54
C TYR A 191 24.97 12.32 -30.55
N ASP A 192 24.96 13.33 -29.69
CA ASP A 192 26.00 13.67 -28.72
C ASP A 192 25.51 13.60 -27.27
N GLY A 193 24.24 13.28 -27.04
CA GLY A 193 23.67 13.09 -25.72
C GLY A 193 24.08 11.76 -25.06
N PRO A 194 23.57 11.48 -23.85
CA PRO A 194 23.85 10.23 -23.16
C PRO A 194 23.20 9.05 -23.89
N VAL A 195 23.92 7.92 -23.94
CA VAL A 195 23.47 6.62 -24.47
C VAL A 195 22.79 5.76 -23.42
N ALA A 196 22.99 6.07 -22.13
CA ALA A 196 22.29 5.44 -21.03
C ALA A 196 22.16 6.37 -19.82
N ALA A 197 21.07 6.19 -19.08
CA ALA A 197 20.87 6.77 -17.77
C ALA A 197 20.61 5.67 -16.74
N THR A 198 21.06 5.84 -15.51
CA THR A 198 20.86 4.81 -14.48
C THR A 198 20.93 5.43 -13.09
N VAL A 199 19.97 5.10 -12.22
CA VAL A 199 20.16 5.30 -10.78
C VAL A 199 20.97 4.14 -10.26
N THR A 200 22.13 4.44 -9.67
CA THR A 200 23.05 3.42 -9.14
C THR A 200 22.45 2.66 -7.95
N SER A 201 23.05 1.51 -7.61
CA SER A 201 22.57 0.64 -6.52
C SER A 201 22.45 1.30 -5.15
N THR A 202 23.22 2.36 -4.89
CA THR A 202 23.10 3.12 -3.64
C THR A 202 21.83 3.97 -3.56
N GLY A 203 21.13 4.17 -4.69
CA GLY A 203 20.03 5.12 -4.83
C GLY A 203 20.46 6.59 -4.77
N ARG A 204 21.74 6.89 -4.55
CA ARG A 204 22.24 8.26 -4.26
C ARG A 204 22.99 8.92 -5.41
N THR A 205 23.10 8.25 -6.55
CA THR A 205 23.80 8.78 -7.72
C THR A 205 23.03 8.43 -8.96
N LEU A 206 22.71 9.45 -9.74
CA LEU A 206 22.28 9.34 -11.13
C LEU A 206 23.54 9.33 -12.01
N LYS A 207 23.66 8.29 -12.84
CA LYS A 207 24.76 8.08 -13.77
C LYS A 207 24.25 8.30 -15.19
N LEU A 208 24.96 9.13 -15.96
CA LEU A 208 24.73 9.31 -17.40
C LEU A 208 25.99 8.85 -18.16
N ASP A 209 25.82 7.91 -19.08
CA ASP A 209 26.91 7.39 -19.91
C ASP A 209 26.80 7.97 -21.31
N PHE A 210 27.92 8.43 -21.88
CA PHE A 210 28.02 9.00 -23.21
C PHE A 210 28.85 8.09 -24.14
N ALA A 211 28.64 8.19 -25.45
CA ALA A 211 29.46 7.46 -26.42
C ALA A 211 30.90 8.01 -26.49
N GLN A 212 31.06 9.30 -26.15
CA GLN A 212 32.28 10.07 -26.25
C GLN A 212 32.77 10.60 -24.87
N PRO A 213 34.08 10.83 -24.69
CA PRO A 213 34.60 11.49 -23.50
C PRO A 213 34.10 12.93 -23.39
N LEU A 214 33.86 13.38 -22.16
CA LEU A 214 33.36 14.71 -21.83
C LEU A 214 34.48 15.65 -21.39
N ALA A 215 34.28 16.95 -21.63
CA ALA A 215 35.06 17.99 -20.94
C ALA A 215 34.63 18.08 -19.46
N THR A 216 35.35 18.88 -18.67
CA THR A 216 34.92 19.15 -17.28
C THR A 216 33.54 19.79 -17.30
N PRO A 217 32.54 19.23 -16.57
CA PRO A 217 31.18 19.75 -16.60
C PRO A 217 31.14 21.19 -16.03
N PRO A 218 30.33 22.08 -16.64
CA PRO A 218 30.05 23.40 -16.10
C PRO A 218 29.53 23.33 -14.65
N ALA A 219 29.86 24.35 -13.84
CA ALA A 219 29.49 24.35 -12.42
C ALA A 219 27.97 24.49 -12.19
N ASP A 220 27.28 25.13 -13.14
CA ASP A 220 25.84 25.39 -13.23
C ASP A 220 25.08 24.34 -14.06
N LEU A 221 25.74 23.26 -14.51
CA LEU A 221 25.11 22.23 -15.35
C LEU A 221 23.80 21.68 -14.75
N THR A 222 23.73 21.52 -13.43
CA THR A 222 22.55 20.97 -12.77
C THR A 222 21.38 21.94 -12.66
N ASP A 223 21.59 23.24 -12.88
CA ASP A 223 20.50 24.23 -12.97
C ASP A 223 19.73 24.11 -14.29
N HIS A 224 20.39 23.48 -15.29
CA HIS A 224 19.90 23.19 -16.63
C HIS A 224 19.52 21.72 -16.84
N LEU A 225 19.66 20.89 -15.79
CA LEU A 225 19.25 19.49 -15.77
C LEU A 225 18.00 19.32 -14.91
N GLU A 226 17.07 18.55 -15.43
CA GLU A 226 15.95 18.04 -14.67
C GLU A 226 16.04 16.52 -14.62
N ALA A 227 15.85 15.94 -13.42
CA ALA A 227 15.63 14.52 -13.26
C ALA A 227 14.29 14.29 -12.58
N VAL A 228 13.43 13.49 -13.19
CA VAL A 228 12.17 13.00 -12.64
C VAL A 228 12.35 11.51 -12.38
N ILE A 229 12.24 11.08 -11.13
CA ILE A 229 12.48 9.68 -10.75
C ILE A 229 11.41 9.28 -9.75
N GLY A 230 10.62 8.25 -10.08
CA GLY A 230 9.38 8.01 -9.35
C GLY A 230 8.60 9.31 -9.19
N GLY A 231 8.42 10.03 -10.32
CA GLY A 231 7.51 11.17 -10.58
C GLY A 231 7.62 12.37 -9.65
N ALA A 232 8.66 12.43 -8.83
CA ALA A 232 9.11 13.67 -8.23
C ALA A 232 10.24 14.26 -9.07
N LYS A 233 10.28 15.59 -9.17
CA LYS A 233 11.49 16.30 -9.60
C LYS A 233 12.56 16.20 -8.51
N TRP A 234 13.74 15.72 -8.86
CA TRP A 234 14.83 15.49 -7.91
C TRP A 234 15.76 16.69 -7.77
N PRO A 235 16.13 17.06 -6.53
CA PRO A 235 17.22 18.01 -6.32
C PRO A 235 18.55 17.36 -6.69
N LEU A 236 19.24 17.94 -7.65
CA LEU A 236 20.52 17.46 -8.16
C LEU A 236 21.70 18.14 -7.45
N GLY A 237 22.69 17.35 -7.03
CA GLY A 237 23.98 17.85 -6.56
C GLY A 237 24.97 18.04 -7.71
N THR A 238 26.08 18.73 -7.45
CA THR A 238 27.08 19.07 -8.48
C THR A 238 27.54 17.87 -9.31
N ALA A 239 27.30 17.92 -10.62
CA ALA A 239 27.71 16.92 -11.58
C ALA A 239 29.23 16.86 -11.73
N LYS A 240 29.79 15.64 -11.86
CA LYS A 240 31.24 15.42 -12.01
C LYS A 240 31.51 14.26 -12.97
N LEU A 241 32.65 14.29 -13.64
CA LEU A 241 33.12 13.13 -14.39
C LEU A 241 33.45 11.97 -13.45
N ASP A 242 33.17 10.75 -13.88
CA ASP A 242 33.69 9.56 -13.23
C ASP A 242 35.23 9.52 -13.38
N PRO A 243 36.00 9.46 -12.28
CA PRO A 243 37.45 9.34 -12.35
C PRO A 243 37.94 8.08 -13.09
N ALA A 244 37.11 7.04 -13.20
CA ALA A 244 37.43 5.80 -13.89
C ALA A 244 37.05 5.79 -15.37
N ASP A 245 36.07 6.61 -15.78
CA ASP A 245 35.62 6.70 -17.17
C ASP A 245 35.24 8.15 -17.55
N PRO A 246 36.04 8.83 -18.39
CA PRO A 246 35.73 10.20 -18.79
C PRO A 246 34.48 10.32 -19.68
N ARG A 247 33.83 9.22 -20.06
CA ARG A 247 32.54 9.19 -20.77
C ARG A 247 31.33 9.20 -19.83
N THR A 248 31.55 9.15 -18.52
CA THR A 248 30.48 9.04 -17.54
C THR A 248 30.37 10.32 -16.71
N LEU A 249 29.14 10.81 -16.57
CA LEU A 249 28.77 11.87 -15.64
C LEU A 249 28.06 11.28 -14.43
N LEU A 250 28.55 11.61 -13.23
CA LEU A 250 27.97 11.24 -11.95
C LEU A 250 27.31 12.46 -11.31
N ILE A 251 26.02 12.33 -11.01
CA ILE A 251 25.20 13.40 -10.43
C ILE A 251 24.69 12.90 -9.06
N PRO A 252 25.21 13.45 -7.95
CA PRO A 252 24.72 13.09 -6.62
C PRO A 252 23.25 13.46 -6.43
N LEU A 253 22.49 12.58 -5.78
CA LEU A 253 21.11 12.83 -5.35
C LEU A 253 21.09 13.12 -3.85
N THR A 254 20.31 14.12 -3.45
CA THR A 254 20.23 14.58 -2.05
C THR A 254 19.59 13.55 -1.12
N GLN A 255 18.68 12.75 -1.65
CA GLN A 255 18.03 11.62 -0.98
C GLN A 255 18.31 10.32 -1.75
N PRO A 256 18.14 9.14 -1.14
CA PRO A 256 18.16 7.88 -1.88
C PRO A 256 16.85 7.67 -2.64
N VAL A 257 16.93 7.32 -3.92
CA VAL A 257 15.78 6.83 -4.69
C VAL A 257 15.34 5.48 -4.12
N VAL A 258 14.04 5.30 -3.89
CA VAL A 258 13.48 4.03 -3.42
C VAL A 258 13.57 2.99 -4.53
N GLY A 259 14.01 1.78 -4.18
CA GLY A 259 14.00 0.61 -5.04
C GLY A 259 13.63 -0.63 -4.23
N ASN A 260 14.29 -1.76 -4.49
CA ASN A 260 14.05 -3.03 -3.79
C ASN A 260 15.35 -3.79 -3.54
N LYS A 261 15.36 -4.78 -2.65
CA LYS A 261 16.56 -5.58 -2.33
C LYS A 261 17.35 -6.14 -3.53
N THR A 262 16.72 -6.32 -4.69
CA THR A 262 17.35 -6.86 -5.91
C THR A 262 17.86 -5.79 -6.87
N GLY A 263 17.53 -4.50 -6.69
CA GLY A 263 17.88 -3.43 -7.63
C GLY A 263 17.14 -3.55 -8.97
N THR A 264 15.95 -4.15 -8.93
CA THR A 264 15.09 -4.38 -10.10
C THR A 264 13.70 -3.82 -9.88
N ALA A 265 13.58 -2.79 -9.03
CA ALA A 265 12.31 -2.12 -8.81
C ALA A 265 11.81 -1.51 -10.13
N PRO A 266 10.50 -1.58 -10.41
CA PRO A 266 9.93 -0.92 -11.58
C PRO A 266 10.13 0.59 -11.48
N GLY A 267 10.07 1.27 -12.62
CA GLY A 267 10.25 2.71 -12.73
C GLY A 267 11.59 3.12 -13.32
N THR A 268 11.60 4.32 -13.90
CA THR A 268 12.74 4.91 -14.59
C THR A 268 13.19 6.21 -13.93
N ALA A 269 14.43 6.59 -14.20
CA ALA A 269 14.89 7.95 -14.03
C ALA A 269 14.85 8.65 -15.39
N ASP A 270 13.98 9.63 -15.53
CA ASP A 270 13.87 10.47 -16.71
C ASP A 270 14.68 11.75 -16.53
N ILE A 271 15.54 12.04 -17.49
CA ILE A 271 16.48 13.16 -17.45
C ILE A 271 16.28 14.04 -18.66
N ARG A 272 16.36 15.34 -18.45
CA ARG A 272 16.25 16.38 -19.47
C ARG A 272 17.36 17.40 -19.27
N TYR A 273 17.98 17.79 -20.37
CA TYR A 273 18.93 18.88 -20.45
C TYR A 273 18.44 19.88 -21.50
N ASP A 274 18.42 21.17 -21.16
CA ASP A 274 17.91 22.23 -22.04
C ASP A 274 18.94 22.71 -23.11
N GLY A 275 20.21 22.32 -22.98
CA GLY A 275 21.27 22.73 -23.90
C GLY A 275 22.04 24.00 -23.50
N GLU A 276 21.67 24.70 -22.42
CA GLU A 276 22.13 26.07 -22.16
C GLU A 276 23.37 26.17 -21.25
N ALA A 277 23.78 25.10 -20.56
CA ALA A 277 24.92 25.12 -19.64
C ALA A 277 26.31 25.11 -20.33
N GLY A 278 26.38 24.88 -21.64
CA GLY A 278 27.65 24.75 -22.37
C GLY A 278 28.39 23.43 -22.09
N LEU A 279 27.65 22.35 -21.79
CA LEU A 279 28.20 21.00 -21.74
C LEU A 279 28.88 20.64 -23.08
N SER A 280 30.05 20.01 -23.03
CA SER A 280 30.82 19.67 -24.24
C SER A 280 31.60 18.37 -24.11
N SER A 281 31.92 17.76 -25.26
CA SER A 281 32.86 16.66 -25.35
C SER A 281 34.29 17.11 -25.06
N ALA A 282 35.20 16.17 -24.78
CA ALA A 282 36.61 16.46 -24.55
C ALA A 282 37.29 17.14 -25.77
N ASP A 283 36.76 16.94 -26.98
CA ASP A 283 37.23 17.55 -28.22
C ASP A 283 36.62 18.94 -28.48
N GLY A 284 35.76 19.43 -27.57
CA GLY A 284 35.18 20.78 -27.62
C GLY A 284 33.88 20.90 -28.42
N ASN A 285 33.26 19.78 -28.83
CA ASN A 285 31.94 19.81 -29.45
C ASN A 285 30.87 20.06 -28.38
N VAL A 286 29.98 21.02 -28.62
CA VAL A 286 28.86 21.32 -27.72
C VAL A 286 27.89 20.14 -27.73
N ILE A 287 27.47 19.70 -26.54
CA ILE A 287 26.37 18.74 -26.37
C ILE A 287 25.08 19.55 -26.30
N ASN A 288 24.17 19.26 -27.22
CA ASN A 288 22.90 19.97 -27.34
C ASN A 288 21.87 19.46 -26.31
N ALA A 289 20.67 20.05 -26.33
CA ALA A 289 19.56 19.57 -25.53
C ALA A 289 19.32 18.07 -25.77
N PHE A 290 19.09 17.33 -24.69
CA PHE A 290 18.84 15.90 -24.78
C PHE A 290 17.82 15.46 -23.75
N TRP A 291 17.31 14.26 -23.97
CA TRP A 291 16.65 13.50 -22.93
C TRP A 291 17.20 12.08 -22.85
N SER A 292 17.06 11.51 -21.67
CA SER A 292 17.42 10.12 -21.42
C SER A 292 16.45 9.52 -20.42
N SER A 293 16.32 8.20 -20.48
CA SER A 293 15.59 7.45 -19.48
C SER A 293 16.36 6.17 -19.21
N GLY A 294 16.29 5.67 -17.98
CA GLY A 294 16.85 4.38 -17.70
C GLY A 294 16.55 3.85 -16.31
N PRO A 295 17.01 2.62 -16.03
CA PRO A 295 16.52 1.85 -14.90
C PRO A 295 16.96 2.44 -13.56
N ASN A 296 16.10 2.18 -12.58
CA ASN A 296 16.43 2.37 -11.17
C ASN A 296 17.04 1.08 -10.58
N HIS A 297 18.35 1.06 -10.37
CA HIS A 297 19.02 -0.07 -9.72
C HIS A 297 19.15 0.06 -8.21
N SER A 298 18.53 1.08 -7.60
CA SER A 298 18.61 1.31 -6.16
C SER A 298 18.18 0.08 -5.36
N THR A 299 18.98 -0.26 -4.35
CA THR A 299 18.63 -1.25 -3.33
C THR A 299 18.18 -0.61 -2.03
N TYR A 300 17.86 0.69 -2.05
CA TYR A 300 17.34 1.40 -0.89
C TYR A 300 15.85 1.11 -0.73
N GLU A 301 15.48 0.51 0.38
CA GLU A 301 14.10 0.20 0.72
C GLU A 301 13.56 1.24 1.69
N LEU A 302 12.34 1.70 1.42
CA LEU A 302 11.68 2.70 2.24
C LEU A 302 11.30 2.09 3.61
N ARG A 303 11.60 2.82 4.70
CA ARG A 303 11.33 2.36 6.07
C ARG A 303 10.84 3.49 6.97
N THR A 304 9.83 3.18 7.77
CA THR A 304 9.45 4.03 8.89
C THR A 304 10.53 4.04 9.98
N GLN A 305 10.53 5.08 10.80
CA GLN A 305 11.42 5.18 11.97
C GLN A 305 11.18 4.10 13.05
N TRP A 306 10.03 3.42 13.01
CA TRP A 306 9.70 2.38 13.99
C TRP A 306 10.24 1.01 13.59
N ALA A 307 10.44 0.74 12.30
CA ALA A 307 11.01 -0.51 11.83
C ALA A 307 12.40 -0.78 12.42
N ASP A 308 13.19 0.27 12.67
CA ASP A 308 14.53 0.16 13.26
C ASP A 308 14.49 -0.20 14.76
N GLN A 309 13.32 -0.15 15.38
CA GLN A 309 13.11 -0.48 16.80
C GLN A 309 12.63 -1.92 16.99
N VAL A 310 12.34 -2.62 15.90
CA VAL A 310 11.76 -3.97 15.90
C VAL A 310 12.85 -5.02 15.81
N GLY A 311 12.71 -6.08 16.60
CA GLY A 311 13.55 -7.26 16.50
C GLY A 311 12.91 -8.51 17.10
N PRO A 312 13.62 -9.65 17.07
CA PRO A 312 13.09 -10.96 17.50
C PRO A 312 12.61 -11.08 18.94
N HIS A 313 12.87 -10.10 19.79
CA HIS A 313 12.58 -10.13 21.23
C HIS A 313 11.55 -9.08 21.67
N ASN A 314 11.10 -8.22 20.76
CA ASN A 314 10.21 -7.09 21.06
C ASN A 314 9.25 -6.76 19.90
N ALA A 315 8.94 -7.73 19.05
CA ALA A 315 7.89 -7.58 18.03
C ALA A 315 6.51 -7.51 18.71
N LEU A 316 5.90 -6.32 18.70
CA LEU A 316 4.58 -6.00 19.29
C LEU A 316 4.38 -6.62 20.69
N PRO A 317 5.12 -6.16 21.72
CA PRO A 317 5.15 -6.78 23.04
C PRO A 317 3.92 -6.48 23.90
N GLU A 318 3.01 -5.62 23.45
CA GLU A 318 1.79 -5.23 24.17
C GLU A 318 0.78 -6.38 24.27
N TYR A 319 -0.10 -6.34 25.28
CA TYR A 319 -1.19 -7.31 25.38
C TYR A 319 -2.22 -7.08 24.25
N PRO A 320 -2.54 -8.09 23.42
CA PRO A 320 -3.29 -7.86 22.19
C PRO A 320 -4.76 -7.49 22.34
N ARG A 321 -5.41 -7.78 23.48
CA ARG A 321 -6.86 -7.58 23.67
C ARG A 321 -7.20 -6.57 24.78
N PRO A 322 -7.19 -5.26 24.50
CA PRO A 322 -7.50 -4.22 25.48
C PRO A 322 -8.89 -4.33 26.13
N GLN A 323 -9.87 -4.95 25.48
CA GLN A 323 -11.22 -5.18 26.01
C GLN A 323 -11.42 -6.55 26.68
N LEU A 324 -10.39 -7.39 26.75
CA LEU A 324 -10.43 -8.69 27.43
C LEU A 324 -9.07 -9.02 28.05
N THR A 325 -8.63 -8.17 28.97
CA THR A 325 -7.31 -8.24 29.60
C THR A 325 -7.22 -9.31 30.68
N ARG A 326 -6.13 -10.07 30.64
CA ARG A 326 -5.70 -11.01 31.70
C ARG A 326 -4.26 -10.68 32.10
N THR A 327 -3.93 -10.91 33.37
CA THR A 327 -2.58 -10.62 33.88
C THR A 327 -1.57 -11.70 33.50
N ASP A 328 -1.99 -12.96 33.50
CA ASP A 328 -1.15 -14.10 33.14
C ASP A 328 -1.24 -14.30 31.64
N TRP A 329 -0.15 -14.06 30.92
CA TRP A 329 -0.04 -14.34 29.49
C TRP A 329 1.43 -14.37 29.08
N ARG A 330 1.70 -14.86 27.86
CA ARG A 330 3.02 -14.76 27.23
C ARG A 330 2.85 -14.45 25.75
N ASN A 331 3.57 -13.44 25.29
CA ASN A 331 3.68 -13.11 23.89
C ASN A 331 4.42 -14.25 23.15
N LEU A 332 3.87 -14.64 22.00
CA LEU A 332 4.42 -15.64 21.11
C LEU A 332 4.88 -15.06 19.75
N ASN A 333 5.08 -13.76 19.64
CA ASN A 333 5.81 -13.14 18.55
C ASN A 333 7.32 -13.45 18.64
N GLY A 334 8.07 -12.94 17.67
CA GLY A 334 9.51 -13.09 17.55
C GLY A 334 9.91 -14.04 16.43
N SER A 335 11.13 -14.55 16.48
CA SER A 335 11.64 -15.42 15.41
C SER A 335 11.04 -16.83 15.48
N TRP A 336 10.40 -17.25 14.39
CA TRP A 336 9.93 -18.60 14.14
C TRP A 336 10.77 -19.25 13.04
N GLN A 337 10.75 -20.58 12.96
CA GLN A 337 11.25 -21.32 11.81
C GLN A 337 10.18 -21.29 10.71
N PHE A 338 10.61 -21.24 9.45
CA PHE A 338 9.75 -21.10 8.28
C PHE A 338 10.19 -22.03 7.14
N ALA A 339 9.24 -22.48 6.35
CA ALA A 339 9.46 -23.07 5.03
C ALA A 339 8.21 -22.87 4.16
N ALA A 340 8.42 -22.65 2.86
CA ALA A 340 7.38 -22.84 1.85
C ALA A 340 6.83 -24.28 1.91
N ALA A 341 5.59 -24.46 1.51
CA ALA A 341 4.91 -25.76 1.51
C ALA A 341 4.25 -26.05 0.16
N THR A 342 3.92 -27.32 -0.05
CA THR A 342 3.14 -27.75 -1.22
C THR A 342 1.75 -28.26 -0.81
N ALA A 343 0.81 -28.27 -1.75
CA ALA A 343 -0.54 -28.77 -1.50
C ALA A 343 -0.50 -30.24 -1.04
N GLY A 344 -1.15 -30.54 0.09
CA GLY A 344 -1.22 -31.89 0.67
C GLY A 344 0.02 -32.33 1.47
N GLU A 345 1.03 -31.45 1.59
CA GLU A 345 2.19 -31.72 2.44
C GLU A 345 1.78 -31.93 3.91
N GLN A 346 2.42 -32.90 4.57
CA GLN A 346 2.13 -33.21 5.96
C GLN A 346 2.87 -32.26 6.91
N PRO A 347 2.30 -31.92 8.09
CA PRO A 347 2.95 -31.01 9.02
C PRO A 347 4.35 -31.52 9.41
N PRO A 348 5.37 -30.63 9.49
CA PRO A 348 6.77 -31.00 9.74
C PRO A 348 7.05 -31.33 11.23
N VAL A 349 6.28 -32.23 11.81
CA VAL A 349 6.35 -32.63 13.23
C VAL A 349 7.75 -33.12 13.60
N GLY A 350 8.36 -32.51 14.62
CA GLY A 350 9.70 -32.84 15.09
C GLY A 350 10.85 -32.51 14.13
N LYS A 351 10.57 -31.81 13.02
CA LYS A 351 11.58 -31.38 12.03
C LYS A 351 11.88 -29.89 12.18
N ASN A 352 13.14 -29.50 12.00
CA ASN A 352 13.48 -28.09 11.88
C ASN A 352 13.20 -27.61 10.46
N LEU A 353 12.74 -26.37 10.32
CA LEU A 353 12.63 -25.70 9.02
C LEU A 353 13.88 -24.86 8.75
N ALA A 354 14.16 -24.64 7.46
CA ALA A 354 15.44 -24.10 7.00
C ALA A 354 15.56 -22.59 7.22
N GLU A 355 14.45 -21.86 7.11
CA GLU A 355 14.42 -20.41 7.15
C GLU A 355 13.88 -19.89 8.47
N ARG A 356 13.94 -18.57 8.65
CA ARG A 356 13.41 -17.88 9.82
C ARG A 356 12.58 -16.70 9.37
N ILE A 357 11.47 -16.50 10.07
CA ILE A 357 10.58 -15.36 9.87
C ILE A 357 10.33 -14.65 11.20
N LEU A 358 10.19 -13.33 11.17
CA LEU A 358 9.76 -12.55 12.32
C LEU A 358 8.23 -12.45 12.37
N VAL A 359 7.61 -13.19 13.29
CA VAL A 359 6.17 -13.11 13.55
C VAL A 359 5.90 -11.89 14.44
N PRO A 360 4.88 -11.07 14.15
CA PRO A 360 3.77 -11.36 13.23
C PRO A 360 3.80 -10.52 11.96
N TYR A 361 4.95 -10.36 11.30
CA TYR A 361 5.02 -9.60 10.06
C TYR A 361 4.78 -10.52 8.86
N PRO A 362 4.01 -10.09 7.83
CA PRO A 362 3.66 -10.87 6.64
C PRO A 362 4.87 -11.41 5.89
N VAL A 363 4.75 -12.54 5.20
CA VAL A 363 5.86 -13.16 4.45
C VAL A 363 6.50 -12.16 3.47
N GLU A 364 5.68 -11.35 2.82
CA GLU A 364 6.05 -10.36 1.81
C GLU A 364 6.70 -9.10 2.40
N SER A 365 6.55 -8.86 3.70
CA SER A 365 7.05 -7.64 4.34
C SER A 365 8.56 -7.68 4.60
N GLN A 366 9.18 -6.50 4.61
CA GLN A 366 10.60 -6.34 4.95
C GLN A 366 10.92 -6.77 6.39
N LEU A 367 10.02 -6.50 7.34
CA LEU A 367 10.20 -6.85 8.74
C LEU A 367 10.18 -8.36 9.00
N SER A 368 9.54 -9.15 8.13
CA SER A 368 9.54 -10.60 8.24
C SER A 368 10.93 -11.21 7.95
N GLY A 369 11.68 -10.54 7.08
CA GLY A 369 13.00 -10.95 6.57
C GLY A 369 12.95 -11.90 5.36
N LEU A 370 11.78 -12.14 4.75
CA LEU A 370 11.64 -13.03 3.60
C LEU A 370 11.38 -12.27 2.29
N GLU A 371 10.42 -11.34 2.29
CA GLU A 371 10.09 -10.44 1.17
C GLU A 371 9.86 -11.21 -0.15
N ARG A 372 8.94 -12.16 -0.11
CA ARG A 372 8.46 -12.92 -1.27
C ARG A 372 7.07 -13.47 -0.97
N HIS A 373 6.33 -13.78 -2.02
CA HIS A 373 5.03 -14.43 -1.89
C HIS A 373 5.17 -15.95 -1.75
N GLU A 374 4.28 -16.55 -0.96
CA GLU A 374 4.12 -17.99 -0.80
C GLU A 374 2.64 -18.31 -0.60
N ASP A 375 1.99 -19.04 -1.51
CA ASP A 375 0.59 -19.43 -1.32
C ASP A 375 0.42 -20.36 -0.12
N ARG A 376 1.44 -21.19 0.18
CA ARG A 376 1.41 -22.24 1.19
C ARG A 376 2.70 -22.28 1.97
N MET A 377 2.59 -22.39 3.28
CA MET A 377 3.75 -22.29 4.17
C MET A 377 3.57 -23.00 5.51
N TRP A 378 4.69 -23.39 6.11
CA TRP A 378 4.78 -23.92 7.47
C TRP A 378 5.56 -22.98 8.38
N TYR A 379 4.96 -22.63 9.50
CA TYR A 379 5.61 -21.98 10.63
C TYR A 379 5.87 -23.01 11.72
N ARG A 380 7.03 -22.89 12.38
CA ARG A 380 7.34 -23.72 13.56
C ARG A 380 8.02 -22.90 14.64
N ARG A 381 7.60 -23.12 15.89
CA ARG A 381 8.35 -22.68 17.06
C ARG A 381 8.25 -23.66 18.22
N THR A 382 9.04 -23.39 19.25
CA THR A 382 8.84 -24.01 20.56
C THR A 382 8.42 -22.98 21.60
N PHE A 383 7.71 -23.43 22.63
CA PHE A 383 7.32 -22.60 23.77
C PHE A 383 7.39 -23.40 25.08
N THR A 384 7.42 -22.68 26.20
CA THR A 384 7.39 -23.28 27.54
C THR A 384 6.24 -22.72 28.36
N VAL A 385 5.42 -23.63 28.87
CA VAL A 385 4.32 -23.32 29.80
C VAL A 385 4.90 -23.05 31.19
N PRO A 386 4.62 -21.89 31.80
CA PRO A 386 4.97 -21.62 33.20
C PRO A 386 4.39 -22.66 34.16
N ALA A 387 5.21 -23.17 35.07
CA ALA A 387 4.77 -24.21 36.01
C ALA A 387 3.71 -23.70 37.01
N ASP A 388 3.78 -22.42 37.37
CA ASP A 388 2.85 -21.73 38.24
C ASP A 388 1.47 -21.46 37.62
N TRP A 389 1.34 -21.60 36.29
CA TRP A 389 0.04 -21.54 35.61
C TRP A 389 -0.85 -22.76 35.92
N LYS A 390 -0.29 -23.87 36.41
CA LYS A 390 -1.05 -25.07 36.84
C LYS A 390 -2.04 -25.60 35.77
N ILE A 391 -1.62 -25.58 34.51
CA ILE A 391 -2.41 -26.11 33.38
C ILE A 391 -2.74 -27.59 33.62
N GLY A 392 -3.97 -28.00 33.30
CA GLY A 392 -4.48 -29.35 33.55
C GLY A 392 -5.01 -29.58 34.97
N SER A 393 -4.83 -28.62 35.89
CA SER A 393 -5.36 -28.68 37.27
C SER A 393 -6.38 -27.56 37.53
N GLY A 394 -7.45 -27.54 36.72
CA GLY A 394 -8.52 -26.52 36.78
C GLY A 394 -8.26 -25.25 35.98
N LYS A 395 -7.13 -25.18 35.27
CA LYS A 395 -6.86 -24.20 34.20
C LYS A 395 -6.58 -24.92 32.88
N ARG A 396 -6.96 -24.25 31.79
CA ARG A 396 -6.70 -24.65 30.40
C ARG A 396 -5.72 -23.64 29.79
N LEU A 397 -4.99 -24.04 28.75
CA LEU A 397 -4.05 -23.18 28.05
C LEU A 397 -4.59 -22.86 26.66
N MET A 398 -4.87 -21.58 26.40
CA MET A 398 -5.21 -21.11 25.07
C MET A 398 -3.95 -20.61 24.37
N VAL A 399 -3.76 -20.97 23.11
CA VAL A 399 -2.93 -20.24 22.16
C VAL A 399 -3.87 -19.45 21.26
N ASN A 400 -3.65 -18.15 21.13
CA ASN A 400 -4.53 -17.22 20.42
C ASN A 400 -3.74 -16.58 19.28
N PHE A 401 -4.45 -16.31 18.19
CA PHE A 401 -3.95 -15.66 17.00
C PHE A 401 -4.82 -14.43 16.73
N GLY A 402 -4.19 -13.27 16.52
CA GLY A 402 -4.92 -12.05 16.18
C GLY A 402 -5.55 -12.13 14.79
N ALA A 403 -4.82 -12.69 13.83
CA ALA A 403 -5.24 -12.97 12.46
C ALA A 403 -4.14 -13.79 11.78
N VAL A 404 -4.54 -14.66 10.85
CA VAL A 404 -3.65 -15.43 9.97
C VAL A 404 -4.30 -15.47 8.60
N ASP A 405 -3.64 -14.89 7.59
CA ASP A 405 -4.21 -14.83 6.24
C ASP A 405 -3.77 -16.05 5.43
N TRP A 406 -4.64 -16.92 4.90
CA TRP A 406 -6.11 -16.89 5.00
C TRP A 406 -6.71 -18.12 5.69
N ARG A 407 -6.18 -19.31 5.43
CA ARG A 407 -6.57 -20.56 6.12
C ARG A 407 -5.43 -21.07 6.97
N ALA A 408 -5.69 -21.36 8.22
CA ALA A 408 -4.69 -21.82 9.18
C ALA A 408 -5.01 -23.19 9.78
N GLU A 409 -3.99 -24.02 9.93
CA GLU A 409 -4.05 -25.28 10.67
C GLU A 409 -3.02 -25.27 11.80
N VAL A 410 -3.46 -25.47 13.04
CA VAL A 410 -2.59 -25.38 14.22
C VAL A 410 -2.35 -26.76 14.80
N TYR A 411 -1.07 -27.09 15.00
CA TYR A 411 -0.62 -28.34 15.59
C TYR A 411 0.22 -28.09 16.83
N VAL A 412 -0.05 -28.81 17.90
CA VAL A 412 0.79 -28.86 19.09
C VAL A 412 1.30 -30.27 19.30
N ASN A 413 2.63 -30.42 19.34
CA ASN A 413 3.32 -31.69 19.51
C ASN A 413 2.88 -32.81 18.55
N GLY A 414 2.47 -32.44 17.34
CA GLY A 414 1.97 -33.33 16.29
C GLY A 414 0.46 -33.59 16.30
N THR A 415 -0.28 -33.04 17.27
CA THR A 415 -1.75 -33.12 17.32
C THR A 415 -2.36 -31.85 16.75
N LYS A 416 -3.25 -31.97 15.76
CA LYS A 416 -4.05 -30.85 15.26
C LYS A 416 -5.00 -30.38 16.37
N VAL A 417 -4.94 -29.12 16.74
CA VAL A 417 -5.70 -28.53 17.86
C VAL A 417 -6.71 -27.48 17.41
N ALA A 418 -6.52 -26.88 16.23
CA ALA A 418 -7.45 -25.93 15.64
C ALA A 418 -7.29 -25.84 14.12
N GLU A 419 -8.34 -25.35 13.48
CA GLU A 419 -8.41 -24.90 12.08
C GLU A 419 -9.11 -23.55 12.07
N HIS A 420 -8.70 -22.66 11.17
CA HIS A 420 -9.32 -21.36 10.97
C HIS A 420 -9.38 -21.01 9.48
N GLN A 421 -10.41 -20.26 9.09
CA GLN A 421 -10.57 -19.69 7.76
C GLN A 421 -11.12 -18.28 7.94
N GLY A 422 -10.37 -17.29 7.46
CA GLY A 422 -10.64 -15.87 7.63
C GLY A 422 -9.34 -15.10 7.84
N GLY A 423 -9.16 -14.02 7.09
CA GLY A 423 -7.88 -13.31 7.00
C GLY A 423 -7.71 -12.19 8.02
N TYR A 424 -8.83 -11.75 8.61
CA TYR A 424 -8.91 -10.50 9.37
C TYR A 424 -9.49 -10.69 10.78
N ASP A 425 -9.85 -11.91 11.16
CA ASP A 425 -10.52 -12.22 12.42
C ASP A 425 -9.66 -13.12 13.33
N LYS A 426 -9.94 -13.05 14.64
CA LYS A 426 -9.16 -13.73 15.67
C LYS A 426 -9.70 -15.12 15.96
N PHE A 427 -8.81 -16.03 16.29
CA PHE A 427 -9.19 -17.37 16.74
C PHE A 427 -8.30 -17.91 17.86
N SER A 428 -8.77 -18.94 18.53
CA SER A 428 -8.12 -19.55 19.69
C SER A 428 -8.05 -21.07 19.56
N ALA A 429 -6.91 -21.64 19.92
CA ALA A 429 -6.68 -23.06 20.02
C ALA A 429 -6.50 -23.46 21.49
N ASP A 430 -7.33 -24.38 21.96
CA ASP A 430 -7.15 -25.00 23.27
C ASP A 430 -6.10 -26.11 23.16
N VAL A 431 -4.91 -25.84 23.68
CA VAL A 431 -3.77 -26.75 23.51
C VAL A 431 -3.59 -27.70 24.69
N THR A 432 -4.44 -27.59 25.71
CA THR A 432 -4.27 -28.25 27.03
C THR A 432 -4.00 -29.75 26.90
N ASP A 433 -4.82 -30.43 26.11
CA ASP A 433 -4.82 -31.89 26.02
C ASP A 433 -3.75 -32.42 25.06
N ALA A 434 -3.13 -31.54 24.26
CA ALA A 434 -2.01 -31.85 23.36
C ALA A 434 -0.64 -31.63 24.03
N LEU A 435 -0.59 -31.09 25.24
CA LEU A 435 0.66 -30.85 25.97
C LEU A 435 1.33 -32.17 26.37
N LYS A 436 2.64 -32.26 26.14
CA LYS A 436 3.46 -33.40 26.58
C LYS A 436 4.13 -33.12 27.92
N PRO A 437 4.38 -34.16 28.75
CA PRO A 437 5.20 -34.02 29.95
C PRO A 437 6.58 -33.46 29.60
N GLY A 438 7.00 -32.41 30.31
CA GLY A 438 8.24 -31.69 30.03
C GLY A 438 8.00 -30.18 29.94
N ARG A 439 9.08 -29.42 29.71
CA ARG A 439 9.00 -27.94 29.67
C ARG A 439 8.80 -27.37 28.27
N THR A 440 9.23 -28.06 27.22
CA THR A 440 9.24 -27.51 25.87
C THR A 440 8.18 -28.20 25.02
N GLN A 441 7.31 -27.40 24.44
CA GLN A 441 6.22 -27.81 23.55
C GLN A 441 6.53 -27.32 22.14
N GLU A 442 6.12 -28.08 21.13
CA GLU A 442 6.23 -27.71 19.72
C GLU A 442 4.89 -27.12 19.24
N LEU A 443 4.96 -25.98 18.55
CA LEU A 443 3.84 -25.34 17.87
C LEU A 443 4.19 -25.28 16.38
N ILE A 444 3.30 -25.80 15.54
CA ILE A 444 3.38 -25.74 14.08
C ILE A 444 2.09 -25.10 13.58
N VAL A 445 2.20 -24.20 12.60
CA VAL A 445 1.05 -23.57 11.94
C VAL A 445 1.25 -23.73 10.43
N GLY A 446 0.30 -24.39 9.77
CA GLY A 446 0.21 -24.41 8.31
C GLY A 446 -0.69 -23.30 7.85
N VAL A 447 -0.29 -22.59 6.79
CA VAL A 447 -1.11 -21.51 6.22
C VAL A 447 -1.27 -21.70 4.72
N TYR A 448 -2.46 -21.41 4.22
CA TYR A 448 -2.77 -21.29 2.80
C TYR A 448 -3.48 -19.96 2.55
N ASP A 449 -2.98 -19.20 1.59
CA ASP A 449 -3.55 -17.95 1.12
C ASP A 449 -3.47 -17.91 -0.41
N PRO A 450 -4.60 -18.00 -1.13
CA PRO A 450 -4.60 -17.85 -2.58
C PRO A 450 -4.47 -16.38 -3.04
N THR A 451 -4.65 -15.40 -2.16
CA THR A 451 -4.83 -13.99 -2.50
C THR A 451 -5.85 -13.84 -3.66
N ASP A 452 -5.40 -13.51 -4.87
CA ASP A 452 -6.21 -13.40 -6.09
C ASP A 452 -5.74 -14.34 -7.22
N ALA A 453 -5.07 -15.45 -6.88
CA ALA A 453 -4.66 -16.49 -7.83
C ALA A 453 -5.83 -16.94 -8.71
N ALA A 454 -5.59 -17.01 -10.02
CA ALA A 454 -6.64 -17.25 -11.02
C ALA A 454 -7.37 -18.60 -10.87
N ASP A 455 -6.71 -19.61 -10.31
CA ASP A 455 -7.25 -20.93 -9.99
C ASP A 455 -7.52 -21.14 -8.49
N GLY A 456 -7.35 -20.08 -7.69
CA GLY A 456 -7.60 -20.07 -6.25
C GLY A 456 -9.05 -19.77 -5.87
N GLU A 457 -9.34 -19.85 -4.58
CA GLU A 457 -10.55 -19.29 -4.01
C GLU A 457 -10.52 -17.75 -4.04
N ASN A 458 -11.70 -17.12 -3.93
CA ASN A 458 -11.85 -15.66 -3.86
C ASN A 458 -12.26 -15.25 -2.44
N PRO A 459 -11.32 -15.20 -1.47
CA PRO A 459 -11.60 -14.66 -0.14
C PRO A 459 -11.71 -13.13 -0.17
N PRO A 460 -12.22 -12.50 0.91
CA PRO A 460 -12.00 -11.09 1.15
C PRO A 460 -10.48 -10.78 1.17
N ILE A 461 -10.02 -9.89 0.30
CA ILE A 461 -8.60 -9.55 0.14
C ILE A 461 -8.31 -8.04 0.23
N GLY A 462 -9.35 -7.20 0.21
CA GLY A 462 -9.18 -5.76 0.13
C GLY A 462 -8.41 -5.38 -1.15
N LYS A 463 -7.32 -4.62 -0.99
CA LYS A 463 -6.46 -4.14 -2.09
C LYS A 463 -5.25 -5.04 -2.41
N GLN A 464 -5.09 -6.18 -1.74
CA GLN A 464 -3.99 -7.11 -2.00
C GLN A 464 -4.07 -7.72 -3.40
N ARG A 465 -2.99 -7.68 -4.18
CA ARG A 465 -2.90 -8.32 -5.51
C ARG A 465 -1.54 -8.97 -5.70
N LEU A 466 -1.50 -10.13 -6.36
CA LEU A 466 -0.26 -10.80 -6.76
C LEU A 466 0.57 -9.98 -7.76
N ASP A 467 -0.08 -9.12 -8.54
CA ASP A 467 0.54 -8.16 -9.44
C ASP A 467 0.18 -6.72 -9.02
N PRO A 468 0.86 -6.16 -8.01
CA PRO A 468 0.52 -4.87 -7.43
C PRO A 468 0.85 -3.74 -8.40
N SER A 469 -0.16 -2.94 -8.72
CA SER A 469 -0.05 -1.77 -9.57
C SER A 469 -1.21 -0.83 -9.29
N GLY A 470 -1.04 0.44 -9.63
CA GLY A 470 -2.16 1.34 -9.56
C GLY A 470 -2.54 1.69 -8.11
N ILE A 471 -3.82 1.45 -7.80
CA ILE A 471 -4.42 1.51 -6.46
C ILE A 471 -4.38 0.15 -5.71
N TRP A 472 -3.70 -0.84 -6.26
CA TRP A 472 -3.57 -2.19 -5.72
C TRP A 472 -2.17 -2.42 -5.14
N TYR A 473 -2.09 -3.17 -4.04
CA TYR A 473 -0.88 -3.23 -3.23
C TYR A 473 -0.35 -4.65 -3.02
N THR A 474 0.91 -4.72 -2.56
CA THR A 474 1.61 -5.96 -2.22
C THR A 474 0.73 -6.88 -1.34
N PRO A 475 0.68 -8.20 -1.62
CA PRO A 475 -0.11 -9.13 -0.82
C PRO A 475 0.49 -9.35 0.57
N THR A 476 -0.34 -9.79 1.51
CA THR A 476 0.00 -10.03 2.91
C THR A 476 -0.51 -11.41 3.31
N SER A 477 0.37 -12.40 3.24
CA SER A 477 0.05 -13.77 3.63
C SER A 477 0.64 -14.15 5.00
N GLY A 478 0.09 -15.19 5.61
CA GLY A 478 0.66 -15.77 6.83
C GLY A 478 0.19 -15.13 8.13
N ILE A 479 1.00 -15.26 9.18
CA ILE A 479 0.66 -14.75 10.51
C ILE A 479 0.99 -13.26 10.58
N TRP A 480 -0.02 -12.40 10.39
CA TRP A 480 0.17 -10.95 10.32
C TRP A 480 -0.30 -10.18 11.58
N GLN A 481 -0.92 -10.85 12.56
CA GLN A 481 -1.15 -10.26 13.89
C GLN A 481 -0.61 -11.12 15.03
N THR A 482 -0.52 -10.53 16.23
CA THR A 482 0.15 -11.12 17.38
C THR A 482 -0.35 -12.53 17.71
N VAL A 483 0.59 -13.42 18.02
CA VAL A 483 0.31 -14.74 18.61
C VAL A 483 0.63 -14.67 20.09
N TRP A 484 -0.20 -15.23 20.96
CA TRP A 484 0.09 -15.28 22.40
C TRP A 484 -0.56 -16.49 23.07
N MET A 485 -0.11 -16.82 24.28
CA MET A 485 -0.74 -17.84 25.10
C MET A 485 -1.15 -17.32 26.47
N GLU A 486 -2.21 -17.89 27.02
CA GLU A 486 -2.74 -17.51 28.32
C GLU A 486 -3.40 -18.69 29.05
N PRO A 487 -3.23 -18.77 30.38
CA PRO A 487 -3.96 -19.73 31.19
C PRO A 487 -5.36 -19.18 31.49
N VAL A 488 -6.39 -19.94 31.15
CA VAL A 488 -7.79 -19.61 31.43
C VAL A 488 -8.39 -20.59 32.42
N ALA A 489 -9.40 -20.18 33.18
CA ALA A 489 -10.17 -21.12 33.99
C ALA A 489 -10.95 -22.10 33.10
N SER A 490 -11.35 -23.26 33.64
CA SER A 490 -12.20 -24.20 32.88
C SER A 490 -13.50 -23.56 32.40
N ASP A 491 -14.15 -22.77 33.25
CA ASP A 491 -15.21 -21.84 32.87
C ASP A 491 -14.58 -20.45 32.70
N HIS A 492 -14.40 -19.99 31.47
CA HIS A 492 -13.80 -18.70 31.15
C HIS A 492 -14.58 -17.98 30.07
N VAL A 493 -14.50 -16.65 30.07
CA VAL A 493 -15.13 -15.82 29.05
C VAL A 493 -14.23 -15.71 27.81
N GLY A 494 -14.78 -16.02 26.64
CA GLY A 494 -14.09 -15.87 25.35
C GLY A 494 -14.14 -14.45 24.81
N SER A 495 -15.27 -13.76 25.01
CA SER A 495 -15.48 -12.36 24.60
C SER A 495 -16.56 -11.69 25.45
N LEU A 496 -16.56 -10.36 25.46
CA LEU A 496 -17.58 -9.53 26.12
C LEU A 496 -18.27 -8.67 25.07
N LYS A 497 -19.59 -8.85 24.91
CA LYS A 497 -20.42 -7.91 24.16
C LYS A 497 -20.95 -6.84 25.11
N LEU A 498 -20.58 -5.59 24.84
CA LEU A 498 -20.85 -4.42 25.68
C LEU A 498 -21.76 -3.46 24.91
N THR A 499 -23.03 -3.38 25.30
CA THR A 499 -24.04 -2.58 24.59
C THR A 499 -24.49 -1.39 25.45
N PRO A 500 -24.09 -0.15 25.12
CA PRO A 500 -24.55 1.04 25.84
C PRO A 500 -25.98 1.42 25.44
N ASP A 501 -26.81 1.77 26.41
CA ASP A 501 -28.12 2.40 26.26
C ASP A 501 -28.10 3.74 27.00
N VAL A 502 -27.82 4.81 26.24
CA VAL A 502 -27.69 6.18 26.77
C VAL A 502 -29.01 6.66 27.35
N ALA A 503 -30.13 6.42 26.66
CA ALA A 503 -31.46 6.89 27.07
C ALA A 503 -31.88 6.31 28.43
N ARG A 504 -31.52 5.05 28.71
CA ARG A 504 -31.80 4.40 30.00
C ARG A 504 -30.64 4.46 30.99
N SER A 505 -29.52 5.09 30.62
CA SER A 505 -28.28 5.14 31.41
C SER A 505 -27.79 3.76 31.85
N ARG A 506 -27.77 2.80 30.91
CA ARG A 506 -27.44 1.40 31.18
C ARG A 506 -26.34 0.89 30.26
N LEU A 507 -25.51 -0.01 30.78
CA LEU A 507 -24.67 -0.88 29.98
C LEU A 507 -25.18 -2.32 30.12
N THR A 508 -25.41 -2.98 28.99
CA THR A 508 -25.65 -4.43 28.97
C THR A 508 -24.33 -5.14 28.70
N VAL A 509 -24.00 -6.09 29.57
CA VAL A 509 -22.80 -6.94 29.51
C VAL A 509 -23.23 -8.37 29.23
N GLU A 510 -22.75 -8.93 28.13
CA GLU A 510 -22.98 -10.32 27.74
C GLU A 510 -21.64 -11.05 27.65
N ALA A 511 -21.42 -12.02 28.53
CA ALA A 511 -20.25 -12.89 28.49
C ALA A 511 -20.50 -14.07 27.54
N GLN A 512 -19.66 -14.19 26.52
CA GLN A 512 -19.73 -15.23 25.49
C GLN A 512 -18.55 -16.21 25.62
N GLY A 513 -18.62 -17.35 24.94
CA GLY A 513 -17.61 -18.41 25.03
C GLY A 513 -17.60 -19.18 26.37
N VAL A 514 -18.57 -18.91 27.24
CA VAL A 514 -18.73 -19.57 28.55
C VAL A 514 -20.09 -20.24 28.65
N ARG A 515 -20.17 -21.42 29.27
CA ARG A 515 -21.44 -22.12 29.49
C ARG A 515 -22.40 -21.29 30.35
N ALA A 516 -23.70 -21.50 30.17
CA ALA A 516 -24.73 -20.83 30.95
C ALA A 516 -24.72 -21.24 32.44
N GLY A 517 -25.20 -20.35 33.31
CA GLY A 517 -25.38 -20.61 34.74
C GLY A 517 -24.15 -20.42 35.62
N VAL A 518 -23.02 -19.97 35.07
CA VAL A 518 -21.82 -19.62 35.85
C VAL A 518 -22.05 -18.25 36.52
N PRO A 519 -21.75 -18.06 37.81
CA PRO A 519 -21.88 -16.75 38.46
C PRO A 519 -21.05 -15.70 37.73
N ILE A 520 -21.65 -14.55 37.41
CA ILE A 520 -20.98 -13.40 36.81
C ILE A 520 -21.17 -12.16 37.68
N THR A 521 -20.11 -11.39 37.84
CA THR A 521 -20.14 -10.05 38.44
C THR A 521 -19.41 -9.09 37.52
N ALA A 522 -20.03 -7.96 37.23
CA ALA A 522 -19.42 -6.88 36.45
C ALA A 522 -19.41 -5.60 37.31
N THR A 523 -18.28 -4.91 37.36
CA THR A 523 -18.12 -3.67 38.11
C THR A 523 -17.46 -2.62 37.23
N ALA A 524 -18.12 -1.47 37.04
CA ALA A 524 -17.65 -0.34 36.27
C ALA A 524 -17.02 0.73 37.16
N TYR A 525 -15.96 1.38 36.67
CA TYR A 525 -15.22 2.42 37.35
C TYR A 525 -15.03 3.66 36.47
N ALA A 526 -15.15 4.84 37.08
CA ALA A 526 -14.70 6.11 36.51
C ALA A 526 -13.36 6.47 37.17
N GLY A 527 -12.26 6.16 36.49
CA GLY A 527 -10.93 6.16 37.11
C GLY A 527 -10.89 5.17 38.28
N LYS A 528 -10.58 5.63 39.49
CA LYS A 528 -10.54 4.76 40.69
C LYS A 528 -11.89 4.59 41.39
N ARG A 529 -12.92 5.33 40.98
CA ARG A 529 -14.22 5.34 41.66
C ARG A 529 -15.15 4.31 41.04
N GLU A 530 -15.63 3.36 41.84
CA GLU A 530 -16.73 2.46 41.44
C GLU A 530 -18.00 3.28 41.16
N VAL A 531 -18.62 3.06 40.01
CA VAL A 531 -19.85 3.77 39.58
C VAL A 531 -21.06 2.87 39.41
N ALA A 532 -20.86 1.56 39.18
CA ALA A 532 -21.92 0.58 39.09
C ALA A 532 -21.38 -0.84 39.30
N THR A 533 -22.17 -1.71 39.92
CA THR A 533 -21.90 -3.16 40.02
C THR A 533 -23.18 -3.92 39.75
N ALA A 534 -23.08 -5.04 39.04
CA ALA A 534 -24.17 -5.95 38.75
C ALA A 534 -23.73 -7.41 38.97
N HIS A 535 -24.66 -8.24 39.44
CA HIS A 535 -24.45 -9.67 39.69
C HIS A 535 -25.50 -10.49 38.95
N GLY A 536 -25.11 -11.65 38.45
CA GLY A 536 -26.03 -12.52 37.73
C GLY A 536 -25.42 -13.88 37.40
N ARG A 537 -25.90 -14.47 36.31
CA ARG A 537 -25.37 -15.73 35.76
C ARG A 537 -25.19 -15.60 34.25
N THR A 538 -24.17 -16.29 33.72
CA THR A 538 -23.92 -16.39 32.28
C THR A 538 -25.10 -17.07 31.55
N GLY A 539 -25.20 -16.87 30.24
CA GLY A 539 -26.31 -17.34 29.42
C GLY A 539 -27.46 -16.34 29.28
N GLY A 540 -27.30 -15.13 29.80
CA GLY A 540 -28.21 -14.01 29.60
C GLY A 540 -27.52 -12.66 29.88
N PRO A 541 -28.17 -11.55 29.52
CA PRO A 541 -27.61 -10.21 29.67
C PRO A 541 -27.52 -9.79 31.15
N LEU A 542 -26.42 -9.14 31.52
CA LEU A 542 -26.23 -8.50 32.81
C LEU A 542 -26.27 -6.98 32.65
N THR A 543 -27.16 -6.29 33.36
CA THR A 543 -27.35 -4.83 33.22
C THR A 543 -26.69 -4.05 34.35
N LEU A 544 -25.78 -3.14 34.00
CA LEU A 544 -25.23 -2.11 34.88
C LEU A 544 -26.01 -0.81 34.67
N THR A 545 -26.48 -0.18 35.75
CA THR A 545 -27.12 1.15 35.68
C THR A 545 -26.15 2.20 36.19
N LEU A 546 -25.84 3.19 35.35
CA LEU A 546 -24.93 4.29 35.68
C LEU A 546 -25.73 5.54 36.04
N LYS A 547 -25.42 6.17 37.17
CA LYS A 547 -26.03 7.46 37.52
C LYS A 547 -25.31 8.59 36.76
N ASN A 548 -26.04 9.32 35.93
CA ASN A 548 -25.54 10.46 35.14
C ASN A 548 -24.25 10.11 34.37
N PRO A 549 -24.31 9.19 33.39
CA PRO A 549 -23.13 8.76 32.66
C PRO A 549 -22.46 9.93 31.92
N ARG A 550 -21.13 9.99 31.97
CA ARG A 550 -20.32 10.87 31.09
C ARG A 550 -20.21 10.15 29.75
N LEU A 551 -20.67 10.81 28.71
CA LEU A 551 -20.76 10.21 27.38
C LEU A 551 -19.43 10.29 26.65
N TRP A 552 -19.16 9.30 25.82
CA TRP A 552 -18.03 9.30 24.90
C TRP A 552 -18.37 10.14 23.66
N SER A 553 -17.41 10.94 23.21
CA SER A 553 -17.44 11.70 21.95
C SER A 553 -16.02 12.00 21.46
N PRO A 554 -15.82 12.47 20.22
CA PRO A 554 -14.50 12.87 19.73
C PRO A 554 -13.79 13.95 20.56
N ASP A 555 -14.55 14.84 21.21
CA ASP A 555 -14.01 15.93 22.05
C ASP A 555 -13.88 15.55 23.52
N ASP A 556 -14.67 14.56 23.96
CA ASP A 556 -14.62 13.98 25.30
C ASP A 556 -14.64 12.45 25.21
N PRO A 557 -13.50 11.79 24.89
CA PRO A 557 -13.43 10.34 24.70
C PRO A 557 -13.39 9.59 26.04
N PHE A 558 -14.40 9.82 26.88
CA PHE A 558 -14.45 9.25 28.21
C PHE A 558 -14.73 7.74 28.18
N LEU A 559 -13.83 6.97 28.79
CA LEU A 559 -13.95 5.51 28.92
C LEU A 559 -14.04 5.12 30.39
N TYR A 560 -14.96 4.22 30.69
CA TYR A 560 -15.07 3.55 31.98
C TYR A 560 -14.26 2.27 31.97
N ASP A 561 -13.53 1.99 33.05
CA ASP A 561 -12.91 0.69 33.25
C ASP A 561 -13.98 -0.32 33.70
N LEU A 562 -13.91 -1.54 33.21
CA LEU A 562 -14.83 -2.62 33.55
C LEU A 562 -14.05 -3.83 34.06
N LYS A 563 -14.42 -4.36 35.22
CA LYS A 563 -13.91 -5.63 35.73
C LYS A 563 -15.03 -6.65 35.70
N VAL A 564 -14.78 -7.80 35.06
CA VAL A 564 -15.75 -8.89 34.97
C VAL A 564 -15.15 -10.14 35.58
N THR A 565 -15.88 -10.75 36.50
CA THR A 565 -15.55 -12.03 37.12
C THR A 565 -16.60 -13.06 36.71
N VAL A 566 -16.17 -14.16 36.10
CA VAL A 566 -17.02 -15.28 35.67
C VAL A 566 -16.52 -16.56 36.35
N GLY A 567 -17.20 -16.98 37.41
CA GLY A 567 -16.73 -18.10 38.23
C GLY A 567 -15.34 -17.84 38.82
N LYS A 568 -14.32 -18.49 38.26
CA LYS A 568 -12.89 -18.32 38.64
C LYS A 568 -12.08 -17.51 37.63
N ASP A 569 -12.68 -17.11 36.50
CA ASP A 569 -12.03 -16.27 35.51
C ASP A 569 -12.22 -14.79 35.86
N HIS A 570 -11.17 -14.00 35.66
CA HIS A 570 -11.14 -12.58 35.95
C HIS A 570 -10.57 -11.85 34.74
N VAL A 571 -11.36 -10.94 34.17
CA VAL A 571 -10.95 -10.14 33.02
C VAL A 571 -11.18 -8.66 33.27
N GLY A 572 -10.28 -7.84 32.74
CA GLY A 572 -10.47 -6.39 32.64
C GLY A 572 -10.92 -6.01 31.23
N SER A 573 -11.70 -4.94 31.13
CA SER A 573 -12.23 -4.38 29.90
C SER A 573 -12.44 -2.87 30.07
N TYR A 574 -12.99 -2.21 29.05
CA TYR A 574 -13.45 -0.83 29.13
C TYR A 574 -14.63 -0.62 28.18
N PHE A 575 -15.40 0.46 28.41
CA PHE A 575 -16.49 0.86 27.52
C PHE A 575 -16.67 2.38 27.50
N GLY A 576 -17.24 2.88 26.41
CA GLY A 576 -17.76 4.24 26.30
C GLY A 576 -19.29 4.25 26.30
N MET A 577 -19.91 5.24 26.93
CA MET A 577 -21.35 5.45 26.85
C MET A 577 -21.65 6.39 25.69
N ARG A 578 -22.20 5.91 24.58
CA ARG A 578 -22.61 6.76 23.44
C ARG A 578 -23.76 6.16 22.65
N SER A 579 -24.48 6.99 21.91
CA SER A 579 -25.47 6.57 20.92
C SER A 579 -25.22 7.25 19.58
N ILE A 580 -25.46 6.55 18.47
CA ILE A 580 -25.39 7.08 17.11
C ILE A 580 -26.69 6.71 16.38
N ALA A 581 -27.24 7.64 15.59
CA ALA A 581 -28.44 7.41 14.79
C ALA A 581 -28.49 8.35 13.59
N VAL A 582 -29.40 8.09 12.66
CA VAL A 582 -29.88 9.11 11.71
C VAL A 582 -31.25 9.58 12.18
N GLU A 583 -31.39 10.88 12.38
CA GLU A 583 -32.63 11.53 12.81
C GLU A 583 -32.97 12.69 11.87
N LYS A 584 -34.24 13.10 11.82
CA LYS A 584 -34.63 14.33 11.11
C LYS A 584 -34.42 15.53 12.02
N VAL A 585 -33.46 16.38 11.67
CA VAL A 585 -33.21 17.66 12.33
C VAL A 585 -33.63 18.75 11.35
N ASP A 586 -34.61 19.56 11.74
CA ASP A 586 -35.26 20.56 10.87
C ASP A 586 -35.74 19.98 9.52
N GLY A 587 -36.21 18.74 9.54
CA GLY A 587 -36.74 18.03 8.37
C GLY A 587 -35.68 17.34 7.49
N VAL A 588 -34.39 17.60 7.72
CA VAL A 588 -33.26 17.02 6.98
C VAL A 588 -32.69 15.81 7.73
N PRO A 589 -32.46 14.66 7.07
CA PRO A 589 -31.73 13.54 7.68
C PRO A 589 -30.33 13.96 8.12
N ARG A 590 -30.04 13.81 9.41
CA ARG A 590 -28.75 14.10 10.02
C ARG A 590 -28.23 12.93 10.82
N THR A 591 -26.93 12.66 10.73
CA THR A 591 -26.25 11.79 11.70
C THR A 591 -26.17 12.50 13.04
N VAL A 592 -26.58 11.83 14.11
CA VAL A 592 -26.60 12.39 15.46
C VAL A 592 -25.79 11.52 16.43
N LEU A 593 -24.81 12.12 17.10
CA LEU A 593 -24.06 11.51 18.20
C LEU A 593 -24.61 12.03 19.52
N ASN A 594 -25.03 11.13 20.40
CA ASN A 594 -25.62 11.49 21.71
C ASN A 594 -26.82 12.46 21.59
N GLY A 595 -27.60 12.34 20.51
CA GLY A 595 -28.77 13.18 20.23
C GLY A 595 -28.46 14.57 19.68
N LYS A 596 -27.22 14.83 19.24
CA LYS A 596 -26.81 16.10 18.61
C LYS A 596 -26.26 15.84 17.20
N PRO A 597 -26.53 16.71 16.21
CA PRO A 597 -25.93 16.58 14.88
C PRO A 597 -24.41 16.50 14.97
N VAL A 598 -23.83 15.66 14.12
CA VAL A 598 -22.39 15.51 13.98
C VAL A 598 -22.04 15.39 12.51
N PHE A 599 -21.08 16.19 12.06
CA PHE A 599 -20.44 16.03 10.76
C PHE A 599 -19.19 15.17 10.92
N MET A 600 -19.11 14.06 10.19
CA MET A 600 -17.99 13.12 10.25
C MET A 600 -16.97 13.46 9.18
N MET A 601 -15.88 14.13 9.58
CA MET A 601 -14.77 14.38 8.70
C MET A 601 -13.70 13.31 8.93
N ALA A 602 -13.45 12.50 7.90
CA ALA A 602 -12.51 11.39 7.93
C ALA A 602 -11.46 11.51 6.82
N THR A 603 -10.44 10.66 6.92
CA THR A 603 -9.64 10.23 5.77
C THR A 603 -9.83 8.74 5.54
N LEU A 604 -9.51 8.27 4.33
CA LEU A 604 -9.18 6.86 4.14
C LEU A 604 -7.90 6.52 4.89
N ASP A 605 -7.92 5.37 5.55
CA ASP A 605 -6.76 4.73 6.15
C ASP A 605 -6.64 3.30 5.62
N GLN A 606 -5.75 3.10 4.65
CA GLN A 606 -5.45 1.80 4.03
C GLN A 606 -4.77 0.83 5.00
N GLY A 607 -4.08 1.34 6.03
CA GLY A 607 -3.35 0.53 6.99
C GLY A 607 -2.11 -0.19 6.44
N PHE A 608 -1.50 0.30 5.36
CA PHE A 608 -0.24 -0.23 4.83
C PHE A 608 0.99 0.49 5.37
N TRP A 609 2.07 -0.27 5.53
CA TRP A 609 3.37 0.17 6.01
C TRP A 609 4.46 -0.30 5.04
N PRO A 610 5.44 0.55 4.65
CA PRO A 610 6.46 0.17 3.67
C PRO A 610 7.37 -0.98 4.14
N ASP A 611 7.45 -1.19 5.45
CA ASP A 611 8.30 -2.18 6.09
C ASP A 611 7.52 -3.38 6.67
N GLY A 612 6.22 -3.23 6.91
CA GLY A 612 5.38 -4.23 7.60
C GLY A 612 4.10 -4.63 6.86
N LEU A 613 3.80 -4.00 5.71
CA LEU A 613 2.56 -4.17 4.94
C LEU A 613 1.33 -3.98 5.81
N TYR A 614 0.51 -5.00 6.11
CA TYR A 614 -0.62 -4.83 7.04
C TYR A 614 -0.22 -4.65 8.51
N THR A 615 0.99 -5.04 8.90
CA THR A 615 1.40 -5.05 10.30
C THR A 615 2.24 -3.84 10.62
N ALA A 616 1.67 -2.91 11.37
CA ALA A 616 2.43 -1.77 11.89
C ALA A 616 3.68 -2.24 12.67
N PRO A 617 4.83 -1.59 12.52
CA PRO A 617 6.07 -2.01 13.19
C PRO A 617 5.95 -2.07 14.71
N THR A 618 5.27 -1.10 15.31
CA THR A 618 5.07 -1.02 16.76
C THR A 618 3.67 -0.52 17.09
N ASP A 619 3.21 -0.74 18.32
CA ASP A 619 1.96 -0.13 18.80
C ASP A 619 2.00 1.41 18.78
N ALA A 620 3.18 1.99 18.99
CA ALA A 620 3.39 3.43 18.89
C ALA A 620 3.21 3.96 17.45
N ALA A 621 3.51 3.13 16.43
CA ALA A 621 3.27 3.43 15.03
C ALA A 621 1.75 3.42 14.72
N LEU A 622 1.01 2.39 15.16
CA LEU A 622 -0.46 2.37 15.06
C LEU A 622 -1.09 3.62 15.68
N ALA A 623 -0.64 3.98 16.88
CA ALA A 623 -1.11 5.15 17.58
C ALA A 623 -0.69 6.48 16.92
N HIS A 624 0.36 6.48 16.10
CA HIS A 624 0.87 7.69 15.46
C HIS A 624 -0.09 8.17 14.38
N ASP A 625 -0.49 7.30 13.45
CA ASP A 625 -1.41 7.68 12.37
C ASP A 625 -2.70 8.27 12.95
N LEU A 626 -3.29 7.64 13.96
CA LEU A 626 -4.48 8.15 14.66
C LEU A 626 -4.24 9.48 15.41
N ARG A 627 -3.04 9.72 15.94
CA ARG A 627 -2.68 11.01 16.54
C ARG A 627 -2.62 12.11 15.48
N ILE A 628 -2.05 11.83 14.31
CA ILE A 628 -1.98 12.79 13.21
C ILE A 628 -3.38 13.21 12.74
N HIS A 629 -4.35 12.29 12.68
CA HIS A 629 -5.74 12.66 12.41
C HIS A 629 -6.25 13.74 13.38
N LYS A 630 -6.01 13.58 14.69
CA LYS A 630 -6.40 14.59 15.70
C LYS A 630 -5.60 15.88 15.58
N GLU A 631 -4.31 15.80 15.25
CA GLU A 631 -3.45 16.97 15.05
C GLU A 631 -3.90 17.80 13.84
N LEU A 632 -4.37 17.15 12.78
CA LEU A 632 -4.94 17.79 11.59
C LEU A 632 -6.41 18.18 11.76
N GLY A 633 -7.04 17.89 12.90
CA GLY A 633 -8.40 18.32 13.24
C GLY A 633 -9.52 17.37 12.79
N PHE A 634 -9.22 16.19 12.25
CA PHE A 634 -10.21 15.17 11.94
C PHE A 634 -10.89 14.63 13.21
N ASN A 635 -12.17 14.28 13.09
CA ASN A 635 -12.95 13.65 14.16
C ASN A 635 -13.36 12.20 13.84
N ALA A 636 -13.06 11.73 12.63
CA ALA A 636 -13.35 10.39 12.17
C ALA A 636 -12.20 9.79 11.33
N VAL A 637 -12.25 8.48 11.13
CA VAL A 637 -11.38 7.69 10.24
C VAL A 637 -12.24 6.65 9.54
N ARG A 638 -12.04 6.44 8.24
CA ARG A 638 -12.60 5.31 7.52
C ARG A 638 -11.49 4.29 7.31
N LYS A 639 -11.55 3.17 8.04
CA LYS A 639 -10.63 2.06 7.86
C LYS A 639 -11.06 1.32 6.60
N HIS A 640 -10.32 1.56 5.53
CA HIS A 640 -10.73 1.19 4.19
C HIS A 640 -10.42 -0.28 3.92
N ILE A 641 -11.47 -1.07 3.65
CA ILE A 641 -11.47 -2.49 3.23
C ILE A 641 -10.37 -3.37 3.88
N LYS A 642 -10.11 -3.15 5.17
CA LYS A 642 -9.16 -3.84 6.03
C LYS A 642 -9.73 -3.85 7.45
N VAL A 643 -9.39 -4.83 8.29
CA VAL A 643 -9.67 -4.78 9.74
C VAL A 643 -8.34 -4.76 10.50
N GLU A 644 -8.14 -3.78 11.38
CA GLU A 644 -6.91 -3.65 12.19
C GLU A 644 -6.95 -4.51 13.46
N PRO A 645 -5.82 -4.77 14.16
CA PRO A 645 -5.85 -5.41 15.47
C PRO A 645 -6.62 -4.59 16.50
N ASP A 646 -7.18 -5.24 17.54
CA ASP A 646 -7.89 -4.62 18.68
C ASP A 646 -7.15 -3.40 19.29
N ARG A 647 -5.81 -3.38 19.20
CA ARG A 647 -4.96 -2.26 19.63
C ARG A 647 -5.24 -0.95 18.87
N TRP A 648 -5.53 -1.01 17.57
CA TRP A 648 -5.87 0.17 16.77
C TRP A 648 -7.22 0.77 17.20
N PHE A 649 -8.24 -0.07 17.39
CA PHE A 649 -9.54 0.38 17.91
C PHE A 649 -9.43 0.95 19.32
N TYR A 650 -8.58 0.37 20.17
CA TYR A 650 -8.27 0.94 21.48
C TYR A 650 -7.71 2.35 21.40
N TRP A 651 -6.82 2.62 20.44
CA TRP A 651 -6.29 3.96 20.23
C TRP A 651 -7.36 4.91 19.69
N ALA A 652 -8.21 4.49 18.76
CA ALA A 652 -9.34 5.28 18.27
C ALA A 652 -10.33 5.63 19.41
N ASP A 653 -10.64 4.65 20.26
CA ASP A 653 -11.49 4.82 21.45
C ASP A 653 -10.89 5.83 22.44
N LYS A 654 -9.58 5.76 22.66
CA LYS A 654 -8.84 6.61 23.62
C LYS A 654 -8.64 8.04 23.11
N LEU A 655 -8.36 8.20 21.82
CA LEU A 655 -8.07 9.48 21.20
C LEU A 655 -9.34 10.25 20.82
N GLY A 656 -10.48 9.58 20.73
CA GLY A 656 -11.73 10.20 20.32
C GLY A 656 -11.79 10.40 18.81
N LEU A 657 -11.77 9.30 18.08
CA LEU A 657 -12.04 9.25 16.64
C LEU A 657 -13.23 8.33 16.40
N MET A 658 -14.19 8.78 15.60
CA MET A 658 -15.26 7.92 15.09
C MET A 658 -14.72 7.05 13.96
N VAL A 659 -15.07 5.77 13.92
CA VAL A 659 -14.59 4.82 12.93
C VAL A 659 -15.72 4.37 12.05
N TRP A 660 -15.51 4.48 10.74
CA TRP A 660 -16.24 3.74 9.72
C TRP A 660 -15.39 2.50 9.43
N GLN A 661 -15.93 1.34 9.76
CA GLN A 661 -15.24 0.07 9.56
C GLN A 661 -15.80 -0.59 8.31
N ASP A 662 -14.98 -0.66 7.27
CA ASP A 662 -15.31 -1.36 6.05
C ASP A 662 -15.07 -2.85 6.20
N MET A 663 -15.95 -3.66 5.61
CA MET A 663 -15.63 -5.06 5.35
C MET A 663 -14.60 -5.15 4.21
N PRO A 664 -13.51 -5.92 4.34
CA PRO A 664 -12.59 -6.16 3.23
C PRO A 664 -13.32 -6.65 1.97
N ALA A 665 -12.99 -6.05 0.82
CA ALA A 665 -13.60 -6.40 -0.46
C ALA A 665 -13.05 -7.73 -1.00
N MET A 666 -13.86 -8.46 -1.78
CA MET A 666 -13.40 -9.56 -2.64
C MET A 666 -12.81 -9.00 -3.95
N THR A 667 -12.30 -9.86 -4.83
CA THR A 667 -11.70 -9.45 -6.10
C THR A 667 -12.65 -8.57 -6.94
N ALA A 668 -12.17 -7.39 -7.35
CA ALA A 668 -12.90 -6.47 -8.21
C ALA A 668 -13.15 -7.08 -9.61
N GLY A 669 -14.30 -6.77 -10.21
CA GLY A 669 -14.68 -7.29 -11.53
C GLY A 669 -15.07 -8.79 -11.56
N VAL A 670 -15.00 -9.49 -10.43
CA VAL A 670 -15.36 -10.91 -10.32
C VAL A 670 -16.70 -11.07 -9.63
N ASN A 671 -17.62 -11.81 -10.26
CA ASN A 671 -18.87 -12.22 -9.61
C ASN A 671 -18.57 -13.34 -8.60
N PRO A 672 -18.80 -13.15 -7.29
CA PRO A 672 -18.42 -14.13 -6.30
C PRO A 672 -19.34 -15.36 -6.35
N SER A 673 -18.73 -16.54 -6.19
CA SER A 673 -19.45 -17.82 -6.08
C SER A 673 -20.27 -17.90 -4.79
N THR A 674 -21.23 -18.84 -4.71
CA THR A 674 -22.01 -19.06 -3.47
C THR A 674 -21.11 -19.35 -2.25
N ALA A 675 -20.00 -20.06 -2.44
CA ALA A 675 -19.06 -20.34 -1.36
C ALA A 675 -18.32 -19.07 -0.91
N ALA A 676 -17.86 -18.24 -1.84
CA ALA A 676 -17.22 -16.96 -1.53
C ALA A 676 -18.17 -15.98 -0.83
N ARG A 677 -19.46 -15.95 -1.23
CA ARG A 677 -20.48 -15.15 -0.55
C ARG A 677 -20.74 -15.62 0.90
N ALA A 678 -20.83 -16.93 1.11
CA ALA A 678 -21.03 -17.50 2.44
C ALA A 678 -19.82 -17.23 3.36
N GLU A 679 -18.64 -17.24 2.76
CA GLU A 679 -17.38 -16.88 3.42
C GLU A 679 -17.37 -15.41 3.84
N TYR A 680 -17.60 -14.52 2.89
CA TYR A 680 -17.69 -13.08 3.11
C TYR A 680 -18.67 -12.72 4.24
N GLU A 681 -19.88 -13.29 4.21
CA GLU A 681 -20.89 -13.07 5.25
C GLU A 681 -20.46 -13.60 6.62
N ARG A 682 -19.69 -14.69 6.66
CA ARG A 682 -19.12 -15.19 7.92
C ARG A 682 -18.06 -14.24 8.45
N GLU A 683 -17.09 -13.83 7.63
CA GLU A 683 -16.03 -12.90 8.04
C GLU A 683 -16.61 -11.54 8.47
N MET A 684 -17.62 -11.03 7.74
CA MET A 684 -18.33 -9.80 8.12
C MET A 684 -19.01 -9.94 9.49
N LYS A 685 -19.62 -11.10 9.78
CA LYS A 685 -20.20 -11.36 11.09
C LYS A 685 -19.13 -11.37 12.18
N GLN A 686 -17.96 -11.96 11.93
CA GLN A 686 -16.87 -11.98 12.90
C GLN A 686 -16.34 -10.57 13.16
N MET A 687 -16.06 -9.80 12.11
CA MET A 687 -15.65 -8.39 12.22
C MET A 687 -16.62 -7.58 13.09
N ILE A 688 -17.93 -7.72 12.85
CA ILE A 688 -18.96 -7.03 13.65
C ILE A 688 -18.93 -7.51 15.10
N ASP A 689 -18.94 -8.82 15.35
CA ASP A 689 -18.95 -9.38 16.71
C ASP A 689 -17.70 -8.98 17.52
N GLU A 690 -16.55 -8.93 16.87
CA GLU A 690 -15.28 -8.61 17.51
C GLU A 690 -15.18 -7.14 17.93
N HIS A 691 -15.73 -6.23 17.13
CA HIS A 691 -15.62 -4.79 17.36
C HIS A 691 -16.94 -4.14 17.78
N ILE A 692 -17.99 -4.93 18.06
CA ILE A 692 -19.28 -4.46 18.60
C ILE A 692 -19.15 -3.73 19.94
N SER A 693 -18.06 -3.94 20.67
CA SER A 693 -17.80 -3.30 21.96
C SER A 693 -16.93 -2.04 21.85
N SER A 694 -16.38 -1.73 20.67
CA SER A 694 -15.57 -0.53 20.43
C SER A 694 -16.46 0.71 20.33
N PRO A 695 -16.39 1.67 21.27
CA PRO A 695 -17.20 2.89 21.21
C PRO A 695 -16.89 3.76 19.98
N SER A 696 -15.66 3.75 19.48
CA SER A 696 -15.24 4.48 18.28
C SER A 696 -15.96 4.03 17.01
N VAL A 697 -16.25 2.73 16.85
CA VAL A 697 -16.95 2.22 15.67
C VAL A 697 -18.40 2.72 15.69
N VAL A 698 -18.74 3.59 14.75
CA VAL A 698 -20.07 4.23 14.62
C VAL A 698 -20.80 3.76 13.36
N MET A 699 -20.09 3.18 12.40
CA MET A 699 -20.63 2.77 11.11
C MET A 699 -19.96 1.49 10.60
N TRP A 700 -20.76 0.59 10.04
CA TRP A 700 -20.31 -0.54 9.23
C TRP A 700 -20.51 -0.23 7.75
N VAL A 701 -19.47 -0.40 6.93
CA VAL A 701 -19.56 -0.27 5.48
C VAL A 701 -19.50 -1.66 4.86
N THR A 702 -20.57 -2.07 4.18
CA THR A 702 -20.69 -3.45 3.70
C THR A 702 -20.16 -3.66 2.30
N PHE A 703 -20.00 -2.65 1.46
CA PHE A 703 -19.38 -2.78 0.13
C PHE A 703 -18.71 -1.47 -0.29
N ASN A 704 -17.77 -1.56 -1.23
CA ASN A 704 -17.07 -0.42 -1.80
C ASN A 704 -16.96 -0.58 -3.33
N GLU A 705 -17.35 0.45 -4.09
CA GLU A 705 -17.12 0.61 -5.54
C GLU A 705 -17.48 -0.60 -6.43
N GLY A 706 -18.40 -1.43 -5.97
CA GLY A 706 -18.91 -2.58 -6.69
C GLY A 706 -18.00 -3.80 -6.66
N TRP A 707 -16.94 -3.76 -5.85
CA TRP A 707 -15.93 -4.81 -5.80
C TRP A 707 -16.46 -6.05 -5.08
N GLY A 708 -16.74 -7.09 -5.88
CA GLY A 708 -17.31 -8.35 -5.39
C GLY A 708 -18.69 -8.16 -4.74
N GLN A 709 -19.44 -7.12 -5.11
CA GLN A 709 -20.75 -6.83 -4.51
C GLN A 709 -21.84 -7.82 -4.94
N TYR A 710 -22.80 -8.07 -4.04
CA TYR A 710 -23.99 -8.88 -4.31
C TYR A 710 -25.06 -8.63 -3.23
N ASP A 711 -26.33 -8.75 -3.61
CA ASP A 711 -27.50 -8.65 -2.70
C ASP A 711 -27.40 -7.48 -1.70
N GLU A 712 -27.01 -6.28 -2.15
CA GLU A 712 -26.56 -5.16 -1.32
C GLU A 712 -27.56 -4.81 -0.22
N ALA A 713 -28.84 -4.80 -0.57
CA ALA A 713 -29.92 -4.54 0.38
C ALA A 713 -29.98 -5.59 1.50
N ARG A 714 -29.93 -6.88 1.14
CA ARG A 714 -30.01 -7.99 2.10
C ARG A 714 -28.81 -7.98 3.03
N ILE A 715 -27.62 -7.75 2.49
CA ILE A 715 -26.36 -7.73 3.26
C ILE A 715 -26.36 -6.57 4.26
N ALA A 716 -26.76 -5.37 3.84
CA ALA A 716 -26.88 -4.21 4.72
C ALA A 716 -27.93 -4.42 5.83
N ASP A 717 -29.10 -4.95 5.49
CA ASP A 717 -30.14 -5.30 6.47
C ASP A 717 -29.64 -6.36 7.46
N GLN A 718 -28.85 -7.32 6.97
CA GLN A 718 -28.26 -8.38 7.80
C GLN A 718 -27.22 -7.81 8.77
N ALA A 719 -26.34 -6.92 8.33
CA ALA A 719 -25.38 -6.21 9.18
C ALA A 719 -26.12 -5.38 10.25
N LYS A 720 -27.18 -4.65 9.87
CA LYS A 720 -28.02 -3.89 10.81
C LYS A 720 -28.73 -4.79 11.83
N ALA A 721 -29.16 -5.98 11.42
CA ALA A 721 -29.79 -6.95 12.33
C ALA A 721 -28.79 -7.55 13.33
N TRP A 722 -27.53 -7.77 12.91
CA TRP A 722 -26.48 -8.25 13.80
C TRP A 722 -26.04 -7.18 14.81
N ASP A 723 -25.98 -5.92 14.37
CA ASP A 723 -25.68 -4.78 15.24
C ASP A 723 -26.61 -3.57 14.97
N PRO A 724 -27.72 -3.46 15.72
CA PRO A 724 -28.65 -2.35 15.57
C PRO A 724 -28.13 -1.05 16.19
N THR A 725 -26.94 -1.04 16.79
CA THR A 725 -26.40 0.10 17.56
C THR A 725 -25.44 1.00 16.78
N ARG A 726 -25.10 0.63 15.55
CA ARG A 726 -24.34 1.44 14.58
C ARG A 726 -25.16 1.80 13.36
N LEU A 727 -24.64 2.76 12.60
CA LEU A 727 -25.07 3.06 11.26
C LEU A 727 -24.57 1.98 10.28
N VAL A 728 -25.28 1.80 9.17
CA VAL A 728 -24.85 0.95 8.06
C VAL A 728 -24.79 1.77 6.78
N ASN A 729 -23.63 1.77 6.14
CA ASN A 729 -23.45 2.21 4.76
C ASN A 729 -23.49 0.96 3.88
N SER A 730 -24.56 0.79 3.09
CA SER A 730 -24.77 -0.43 2.32
C SER A 730 -23.73 -0.61 1.21
N MET A 731 -23.25 0.50 0.66
CA MET A 731 -22.38 0.54 -0.49
C MET A 731 -21.77 1.94 -0.58
N SER A 732 -20.46 2.04 -0.38
CA SER A 732 -19.70 3.30 -0.54
C SER A 732 -19.37 3.52 -2.02
N GLY A 733 -19.70 4.69 -2.55
CA GLY A 733 -19.48 5.03 -3.96
C GLY A 733 -20.52 4.45 -4.90
N ILE A 734 -21.79 4.84 -4.75
CA ILE A 734 -22.91 4.32 -5.57
C ILE A 734 -22.75 4.60 -7.07
N ASN A 735 -21.97 5.62 -7.44
CA ASN A 735 -21.62 5.94 -8.83
C ASN A 735 -20.72 4.89 -9.50
N LEU A 736 -20.11 4.01 -8.71
CA LEU A 736 -19.23 2.92 -9.16
C LEU A 736 -19.83 1.54 -8.88
N GLY A 737 -21.06 1.47 -8.34
CA GLY A 737 -21.75 0.20 -8.09
C GLY A 737 -23.26 0.34 -8.07
N VAL A 738 -23.92 -0.40 -7.19
CA VAL A 738 -25.39 -0.43 -7.13
C VAL A 738 -25.85 -0.06 -5.72
N ASP A 739 -26.71 0.95 -5.62
CA ASP A 739 -27.36 1.29 -4.35
C ASP A 739 -28.44 0.24 -4.01
N GLY A 740 -28.30 -0.40 -2.86
CA GLY A 740 -29.32 -1.33 -2.32
C GLY A 740 -30.59 -0.63 -1.79
N GLY A 741 -30.61 0.71 -1.70
CA GLY A 741 -31.77 1.49 -1.27
C GLY A 741 -32.13 1.35 0.22
N THR A 742 -31.27 0.71 1.01
CA THR A 742 -31.40 0.48 2.46
C THR A 742 -30.18 1.03 3.21
N GLY A 743 -30.06 0.71 4.50
CA GLY A 743 -29.05 1.24 5.39
C GLY A 743 -29.42 2.63 5.92
N ASP A 744 -28.46 3.26 6.58
CA ASP A 744 -28.60 4.59 7.18
C ASP A 744 -27.94 5.69 6.32
N ILE A 745 -27.01 5.31 5.44
CA ILE A 745 -26.16 6.21 4.65
C ILE A 745 -26.39 5.99 3.15
N ILE A 746 -26.30 7.07 2.38
CA ILE A 746 -26.15 7.04 0.91
C ILE A 746 -24.90 7.85 0.55
N ASP A 747 -24.05 7.25 -0.29
CA ASP A 747 -22.64 7.59 -0.39
C ASP A 747 -22.19 7.73 -1.85
N GLU A 748 -21.57 8.85 -2.20
CA GLU A 748 -21.02 9.13 -3.52
C GLU A 748 -19.51 9.40 -3.43
N HIS A 749 -18.74 8.88 -4.39
CA HIS A 749 -17.32 9.19 -4.55
C HIS A 749 -17.12 10.27 -5.62
N GLY A 750 -16.23 11.22 -5.38
CA GLY A 750 -15.92 12.28 -6.35
C GLY A 750 -14.44 12.66 -6.31
N TYR A 751 -13.77 12.60 -7.47
CA TYR A 751 -12.36 12.96 -7.59
C TYR A 751 -12.14 14.02 -8.69
N PRO A 752 -11.32 15.06 -8.43
CA PRO A 752 -10.74 15.41 -7.13
C PRO A 752 -11.75 16.08 -6.17
N SER A 753 -12.83 16.64 -6.73
CA SER A 753 -13.84 17.38 -5.97
C SER A 753 -14.84 16.45 -5.30
N PRO A 754 -15.26 16.73 -4.05
CA PRO A 754 -16.25 15.91 -3.37
C PRO A 754 -17.59 15.96 -4.10
N ALA A 755 -18.34 14.87 -3.99
CA ALA A 755 -19.65 14.72 -4.62
C ALA A 755 -20.69 14.26 -3.58
N LEU A 756 -21.95 14.53 -3.89
CA LEU A 756 -23.09 13.99 -3.15
C LEU A 756 -23.96 13.14 -4.07
N PRO A 757 -24.67 12.16 -3.50
CA PRO A 757 -25.64 11.38 -4.24
C PRO A 757 -26.64 12.28 -5.00
N PRO A 758 -26.80 12.12 -6.32
CA PRO A 758 -27.61 13.02 -7.14
C PRO A 758 -29.11 12.93 -6.83
N HIS A 759 -29.55 11.85 -6.18
CA HIS A 759 -30.95 11.57 -5.88
C HIS A 759 -31.18 11.23 -4.39
N PRO A 760 -31.18 12.23 -3.49
CA PRO A 760 -31.50 12.04 -2.07
C PRO A 760 -32.89 11.42 -1.85
N ASP A 761 -32.99 10.41 -1.00
CA ASP A 761 -34.26 9.74 -0.70
C ASP A 761 -35.05 10.37 0.47
N GLY A 762 -34.48 11.39 1.12
CA GLY A 762 -35.08 12.10 2.26
C GLY A 762 -35.18 11.28 3.55
N ARG A 763 -34.53 10.11 3.63
CA ARG A 763 -34.50 9.21 4.79
C ARG A 763 -33.07 8.94 5.28
N ARG A 764 -32.15 8.62 4.37
CA ARG A 764 -30.75 8.31 4.68
C ARG A 764 -29.90 9.58 4.73
N ALA A 765 -28.82 9.54 5.50
CA ALA A 765 -27.86 10.64 5.56
C ALA A 765 -26.96 10.61 4.32
N LEU A 766 -26.78 11.77 3.68
CA LEU A 766 -25.91 11.92 2.52
C LEU A 766 -24.45 12.08 2.97
N VAL A 767 -23.51 11.41 2.31
CA VAL A 767 -22.06 11.60 2.54
C VAL A 767 -21.29 11.63 1.22
N SER A 768 -20.12 12.26 1.24
CA SER A 768 -19.08 12.07 0.22
C SER A 768 -18.11 11.01 0.74
N GLY A 769 -18.26 9.77 0.30
CA GLY A 769 -17.54 8.62 0.89
C GLY A 769 -16.07 8.56 0.51
N GLU A 770 -15.67 9.25 -0.55
CA GLU A 770 -14.29 9.50 -0.99
C GLU A 770 -14.20 10.77 -1.82
N TYR A 771 -13.13 11.54 -1.60
CA TYR A 771 -12.72 12.64 -2.48
C TYR A 771 -11.25 13.01 -2.29
N GLY A 772 -10.74 13.94 -3.09
CA GLY A 772 -9.39 14.46 -2.96
C GLY A 772 -8.46 13.87 -4.01
N GLY A 773 -7.45 13.09 -3.60
CA GLY A 773 -6.50 12.55 -4.56
C GLY A 773 -5.38 13.53 -4.98
N LEU A 774 -5.13 14.57 -4.18
CA LEU A 774 -4.05 15.54 -4.43
C LEU A 774 -2.68 14.84 -4.24
N GLY A 775 -2.07 14.44 -5.35
CA GLY A 775 -0.81 13.72 -5.40
C GLY A 775 0.37 14.67 -5.29
N LEU A 776 1.19 14.47 -4.25
CA LEU A 776 2.42 15.21 -4.06
C LEU A 776 3.57 14.23 -3.80
N ALA A 777 4.38 14.01 -4.82
CA ALA A 777 5.60 13.22 -4.72
C ALA A 777 6.67 13.96 -3.91
N VAL A 778 7.25 13.31 -2.91
CA VAL A 778 8.33 13.88 -2.09
C VAL A 778 9.62 13.08 -2.33
N PRO A 779 10.68 13.69 -2.91
CA PRO A 779 11.95 12.99 -3.18
C PRO A 779 12.50 12.27 -1.96
N GLY A 780 12.83 10.99 -2.11
CA GLY A 780 13.34 10.12 -1.03
C GLY A 780 12.28 9.45 -0.15
N HIS A 781 11.00 9.77 -0.36
CA HIS A 781 9.90 9.30 0.49
C HIS A 781 8.73 8.67 -0.31
N ALA A 782 8.84 8.62 -1.64
CA ALA A 782 7.86 8.02 -2.54
C ALA A 782 8.27 6.60 -2.95
N TRP A 783 7.29 5.71 -3.12
CA TRP A 783 7.50 4.37 -3.66
C TRP A 783 7.75 4.43 -5.18
N SER A 784 8.28 3.34 -5.75
CA SER A 784 8.74 3.31 -7.14
C SER A 784 7.63 3.08 -8.19
N VAL A 785 6.41 2.77 -7.75
CA VAL A 785 5.21 2.70 -8.60
C VAL A 785 4.43 3.98 -8.39
N GLN A 786 3.84 4.56 -9.44
CA GLN A 786 3.14 5.83 -9.31
C GLN A 786 1.79 5.86 -10.00
N GLN A 787 0.82 6.32 -9.23
CA GLN A 787 -0.48 6.83 -9.60
C GLN A 787 -0.75 8.08 -8.77
N SER A 788 -1.35 9.06 -9.42
CA SER A 788 -1.82 10.31 -8.83
C SER A 788 -3.12 10.68 -9.52
N TYR A 789 -4.13 11.12 -8.77
CA TYR A 789 -5.37 11.60 -9.37
C TYR A 789 -5.21 13.03 -9.91
N VAL A 790 -4.45 13.87 -9.19
CA VAL A 790 -4.06 15.21 -9.62
C VAL A 790 -2.68 15.53 -9.03
N ASP A 791 -1.69 15.79 -9.88
CA ASP A 791 -0.39 16.28 -9.42
C ASP A 791 -0.47 17.75 -9.00
N VAL A 792 0.11 18.06 -7.85
CA VAL A 792 0.07 19.41 -7.26
C VAL A 792 1.46 19.96 -6.99
N ASP A 793 1.59 21.27 -7.19
CA ASP A 793 2.80 22.02 -6.82
C ASP A 793 2.99 21.97 -5.29
N PRO A 794 4.15 21.53 -4.77
CA PRO A 794 4.45 21.57 -3.34
C PRO A 794 4.13 22.93 -2.67
N ALA A 795 4.30 24.04 -3.38
CA ALA A 795 4.01 25.39 -2.86
C ALA A 795 2.50 25.68 -2.73
N ALA A 796 1.67 25.05 -3.56
CA ALA A 796 0.22 25.23 -3.60
C ALA A 796 -0.56 24.16 -2.80
N TYR A 797 0.06 23.03 -2.45
CA TYR A 797 -0.59 21.85 -1.86
C TYR A 797 -1.59 22.17 -0.74
N THR A 798 -1.20 23.02 0.22
CA THR A 798 -2.11 23.38 1.33
C THR A 798 -3.29 24.20 0.85
N ASP A 799 -3.10 25.11 -0.10
CA ASP A 799 -4.16 25.98 -0.63
C ASP A 799 -5.15 25.17 -1.47
N ASP A 800 -4.66 24.19 -2.23
CA ASP A 800 -5.49 23.27 -3.00
C ASP A 800 -6.31 22.36 -2.09
N TYR A 801 -5.70 21.84 -1.02
CA TYR A 801 -6.42 21.08 0.01
C TYR A 801 -7.54 21.92 0.65
N LEU A 802 -7.24 23.17 1.01
CA LEU A 802 -8.23 24.08 1.61
C LEU A 802 -9.35 24.43 0.63
N THR A 803 -9.07 24.47 -0.67
CA THR A 803 -10.10 24.64 -1.71
C THR A 803 -11.06 23.45 -1.73
N LYS A 804 -10.54 22.22 -1.68
CA LYS A 804 -11.39 21.02 -1.58
C LYS A 804 -12.19 20.99 -0.28
N LEU A 805 -11.62 21.45 0.83
CA LEU A 805 -12.33 21.55 2.10
C LEU A 805 -13.49 22.57 2.06
N ALA A 806 -13.34 23.67 1.33
CA ALA A 806 -14.42 24.63 1.10
C ALA A 806 -15.55 24.03 0.26
N GLU A 807 -15.24 23.18 -0.72
CA GLU A 807 -16.24 22.41 -1.48
C GLU A 807 -17.02 21.45 -0.56
N VAL A 808 -16.35 20.76 0.37
CA VAL A 808 -17.01 19.94 1.41
C VAL A 808 -17.97 20.78 2.26
N HIS A 809 -17.58 22.00 2.65
CA HIS A 809 -18.46 22.90 3.41
C HIS A 809 -19.72 23.26 2.61
N ALA A 810 -19.57 23.54 1.32
CA ALA A 810 -20.71 23.80 0.43
C ALA A 810 -21.66 22.60 0.36
N LEU A 811 -21.14 21.36 0.32
CA LEU A 811 -21.96 20.15 0.37
C LEU A 811 -22.63 19.92 1.73
N ALA A 812 -21.98 20.28 2.84
CA ALA A 812 -22.61 20.25 4.17
C ALA A 812 -23.86 21.14 4.23
N CYS A 813 -23.80 22.31 3.60
CA CYS A 813 -24.93 23.23 3.44
C CYS A 813 -26.06 22.68 2.55
N GLN A 814 -25.76 21.70 1.69
CA GLN A 814 -26.74 20.97 0.88
C GLN A 814 -27.28 19.71 1.58
N GLY A 815 -26.84 19.43 2.82
CA GLY A 815 -27.33 18.29 3.61
C GLY A 815 -26.32 17.15 3.78
N SER A 816 -25.05 17.31 3.37
CA SER A 816 -24.00 16.34 3.68
C SER A 816 -23.80 16.17 5.19
N ASN A 817 -23.50 14.95 5.60
CA ASN A 817 -23.24 14.53 6.98
C ASN A 817 -21.79 14.08 7.22
N GLY A 818 -21.00 13.97 6.17
CA GLY A 818 -19.61 13.58 6.29
C GLY A 818 -18.90 13.61 4.96
N ALA A 819 -17.57 13.62 5.04
CA ALA A 819 -16.69 13.53 3.90
C ALA A 819 -15.43 12.75 4.28
N VAL A 820 -14.91 11.98 3.33
CA VAL A 820 -13.70 11.18 3.53
C VAL A 820 -12.64 11.57 2.51
N TYR A 821 -11.55 12.16 2.98
CA TYR A 821 -10.42 12.54 2.12
C TYR A 821 -9.52 11.33 1.86
N THR A 822 -9.17 11.07 0.61
CA THR A 822 -8.19 10.06 0.22
C THR A 822 -6.81 10.73 0.15
N GLN A 823 -5.90 10.55 1.11
CA GLN A 823 -5.90 9.65 2.29
C GLN A 823 -4.92 10.13 3.40
N ILE A 824 -4.77 9.44 4.54
CA ILE A 824 -3.90 9.89 5.65
C ILE A 824 -2.40 9.81 5.32
N SER A 825 -1.97 8.77 4.60
CA SER A 825 -0.58 8.54 4.20
C SER A 825 -0.52 8.03 2.78
N ASP A 826 0.56 8.31 2.07
CA ASP A 826 0.86 7.64 0.80
C ASP A 826 0.94 6.14 1.03
N VAL A 827 0.64 5.36 -0.01
CA VAL A 827 0.70 3.90 0.02
C VAL A 827 1.13 3.40 -1.34
N GLU A 828 2.34 2.84 -1.40
CA GLU A 828 2.92 2.28 -2.62
C GLU A 828 2.68 3.20 -3.84
N GLY A 829 1.83 2.76 -4.78
CA GLY A 829 1.46 3.51 -5.99
C GLY A 829 0.86 4.88 -5.74
N GLU A 830 0.22 5.13 -4.59
CA GLU A 830 -0.60 6.32 -4.37
C GLU A 830 0.12 7.40 -3.56
N LEU A 831 0.21 8.62 -4.13
CA LEU A 831 0.91 9.78 -3.55
C LEU A 831 -0.02 10.87 -3.00
N ASN A 832 -1.29 10.53 -2.83
CA ASN A 832 -2.38 11.39 -2.39
C ASN A 832 -2.53 11.49 -0.85
N GLY A 833 -1.59 10.93 -0.09
CA GLY A 833 -1.58 10.97 1.35
C GLY A 833 -1.20 12.33 1.93
N LEU A 834 -1.76 12.67 3.09
CA LEU A 834 -1.35 13.85 3.86
C LEU A 834 0.05 13.70 4.48
N MET A 835 0.51 12.46 4.66
CA MET A 835 1.88 12.10 5.03
C MET A 835 2.53 11.22 3.96
N THR A 836 3.86 11.22 3.89
CA THR A 836 4.61 10.25 3.08
C THR A 836 4.46 8.82 3.61
N TYR A 837 4.73 7.81 2.76
CA TYR A 837 4.48 6.40 3.09
C TYR A 837 5.32 5.94 4.31
N ASP A 838 6.51 6.51 4.49
CA ASP A 838 7.37 6.27 5.65
C ASP A 838 7.03 7.10 6.90
N ARG A 839 5.96 7.92 6.85
CA ARG A 839 5.49 8.82 7.91
C ARG A 839 6.55 9.84 8.36
N ARG A 840 7.49 10.22 7.49
CA ARG A 840 8.55 11.19 7.84
C ARG A 840 8.20 12.63 7.48
N VAL A 841 7.36 12.83 6.47
CA VAL A 841 6.98 14.18 6.00
C VAL A 841 5.47 14.31 6.07
N LEU A 842 5.02 15.30 6.83
CA LEU A 842 3.65 15.80 6.78
C LEU A 842 3.59 16.87 5.70
N LYS A 843 2.80 16.63 4.65
CA LYS A 843 2.79 17.45 3.42
C LYS A 843 2.14 18.82 3.59
N PRO A 844 0.95 18.96 4.22
CA PRO A 844 0.31 20.26 4.37
C PRO A 844 0.83 21.05 5.58
N ASP A 845 0.53 22.34 5.63
CA ASP A 845 0.59 23.12 6.87
C ASP A 845 -0.48 22.63 7.86
N ALA A 846 -0.03 21.91 8.88
CA ALA A 846 -0.89 21.29 9.88
C ALA A 846 -1.76 22.31 10.64
N GLN A 847 -1.24 23.51 10.91
CA GLN A 847 -1.97 24.53 11.67
C GLN A 847 -3.13 25.08 10.84
N ARG A 848 -2.88 25.38 9.57
CA ARG A 848 -3.90 25.87 8.63
C ARG A 848 -4.99 24.83 8.39
N VAL A 849 -4.59 23.58 8.12
CA VAL A 849 -5.52 22.46 7.93
C VAL A 849 -6.37 22.25 9.18
N ARG A 850 -5.74 22.16 10.36
CA ARG A 850 -6.48 21.97 11.63
C ARG A 850 -7.51 23.07 11.88
N ALA A 851 -7.14 24.33 11.69
CA ALA A 851 -8.05 25.45 11.90
C ALA A 851 -9.26 25.37 10.97
N ALA A 852 -9.04 25.07 9.69
CA ALA A 852 -10.11 24.96 8.71
C ALA A 852 -11.00 23.73 8.97
N GLN A 853 -10.41 22.59 9.34
CA GLN A 853 -11.15 21.37 9.70
C GLN A 853 -12.04 21.57 10.92
N GLN A 854 -11.52 22.20 11.97
CA GLN A 854 -12.31 22.49 13.17
C GLN A 854 -13.45 23.46 12.88
N ALA A 855 -13.23 24.48 12.03
CA ALA A 855 -14.27 25.39 11.60
C ALA A 855 -15.37 24.66 10.81
N LEU A 856 -14.99 23.84 9.82
CA LEU A 856 -15.91 23.01 9.04
C LEU A 856 -16.77 22.13 9.96
N ILE A 857 -16.13 21.32 10.82
CA ILE A 857 -16.82 20.38 11.71
C ILE A 857 -17.77 21.12 12.65
N HIS A 858 -17.33 22.25 13.22
CA HIS A 858 -18.17 23.07 14.09
C HIS A 858 -19.41 23.58 13.35
N ASP A 859 -19.23 24.15 12.15
CA ASP A 859 -20.30 24.77 11.39
C ASP A 859 -21.27 23.73 10.80
N ALA A 860 -20.75 22.61 10.32
CA ALA A 860 -21.53 21.53 9.72
C ALA A 860 -22.25 20.65 10.77
N SER A 861 -21.79 20.63 12.02
CA SER A 861 -22.45 19.90 13.13
C SER A 861 -23.58 20.70 13.80
N GLN A 862 -23.96 21.85 13.26
CA GLN A 862 -25.13 22.59 13.72
C GLN A 862 -26.43 21.97 13.17
N ALA A 863 -27.57 22.24 13.81
CA ALA A 863 -28.88 21.79 13.31
C ALA A 863 -29.15 22.30 11.88
N THR A 864 -28.82 23.56 11.65
CA THR A 864 -28.68 24.18 10.32
C THR A 864 -27.21 24.59 10.15
N PRO A 865 -26.49 24.11 9.12
CA PRO A 865 -25.10 24.47 8.91
C PRO A 865 -24.86 25.97 8.88
N ALA A 866 -23.81 26.43 9.56
CA ALA A 866 -23.44 27.84 9.62
C ALA A 866 -22.50 28.22 8.45
N ASN A 867 -22.37 29.54 8.21
CA ASN A 867 -21.41 30.12 7.26
C ASN A 867 -21.52 29.55 5.83
N CYS A 868 -22.72 29.17 5.41
CA CYS A 868 -22.94 28.66 4.07
C CYS A 868 -22.62 29.71 3.00
N PRO A 869 -21.89 29.34 1.93
CA PRO A 869 -21.60 30.25 0.84
C PRO A 869 -22.90 30.77 0.23
N THR A 870 -22.94 32.07 -0.08
CA THR A 870 -24.07 32.67 -0.81
C THR A 870 -24.11 32.07 -2.20
N THR A 871 -25.21 31.35 -2.50
CA THR A 871 -25.51 30.76 -3.80
C THR A 871 -25.47 31.76 -4.94
#